data_AF-I0JZ59-F1
#
_entry.id   AF-I0JZ59-F1
#
_cell.length_a   1.000
_cell.length_b   1.000
_cell.length_c   1.000
_cell.angle_alpha   90.00
_cell.angle_beta   90.00
_cell.angle_gamma   90.00
#
_symmetry.space_group_name_H-M   'P 1'
#
loop_
_entity.id
_entity.type
_entity.pdbx_description
1 polymer ?
#
loop_
_entity_poly.entity_id
_entity_poly.type
_entity_poly.pdbx_seq_one_letter_code
_entity_poly.pdbx_strand_id
1 'polypeptide(L)'
;MDATKEEGKMNRRTFLKAMSAAAMATGSIAATGCRRPEAFLVPYTNSPEWIIPGKALFYATSRPTRNGAEPILVESHEGRPTHIHPNPYFADYGVSTQTQASILDLYDPDRDGRITRNGEVVSKKEFIEFFKSQVQQWNDRKGAGLAILSFPVISPTFDRLKTEFLEKCPHATFAFYDPVGNENRKEAIKRFYGVSLSPVFQWEKADVILSVGCDFCSAEEGVEAIRGFVKSRKLTESSSSMSRLYVVENRMTVTGAMADHRLALKVSDVELFLLTLCYFLAQEKGFENLKPAIASFSIPTGWSADLINWIKVLANDLAAANAPLVVISRMAPVSQQLLVLAINEAFGERQAVRMIPQLESEGASFPELCEMIKKEEIKDLLIIGANPVYNAPGDSHWPELQRSLPSVVHFGLLNDETAAYANWHIPLSHYLECWGDSKTSSGLYVSQQPLIEPLFGSIGLLELFAFMNGTWEALEESEPTPPSMLAQPPVAGAPPFIPLPLGLRLVRDTFFKLFPAAGSDKDLIWRKLLHDGFYKESSPQFVNAVPKWEEWSKSVENLKVQRTNKEQLELVFYPCPKVDEGSLANNGWLQELPDTVTKLCWDNALLMSPNTAKRYGIFARKADSRKAEIVRIVSGEKWIEVAALVVPGHADNSLSLALGYGRKKELRVAAGVGFNAYPLTKTEQFWWISDCSIQKTNRFYDLARSQEHQLMHGRPLVKIASLEYFRKHPDFISEQGTEEIPEVSIYENPYSGQKEKGPAYKGGVWGGPYQWGMVIDLGSCVGCNACVVACQSENNIPIVGKGQVMRGRIMQWIRIDNYYQGSDENLQMFFEPMLCQHCENAPCESVCPVYATVHSKDGLNVMVYNRCIGTRACAANCPYKVRRFNFFDYNKRDVLKKKKIGPFEIENLYLGPFGDLGSPLTIQLQRNPNVTVRMRGVMEKCTFCVQRIEEAKITALARSKGTEPKTIPTDSVKTACQQACPAGAIMFGNLMDQQSMVSKWKKNERAYRVLQELNTRPRITYLARINNPNPSIAPQTQFEGKKEN
;
A
#
# COMPACT_ATOMS: atom_id res chain seq x y z
N MET A 1 -9.30 -87.15 15.97
CA MET A 1 -9.02 -88.26 15.03
C MET A 1 -8.93 -87.62 13.66
N ASP A 2 -7.72 -87.19 13.31
CA ASP A 2 -6.83 -87.92 12.39
C ASP A 2 -7.37 -87.84 10.96
N ALA A 3 -6.66 -87.42 9.92
CA ALA A 3 -5.29 -86.97 9.65
C ALA A 3 -5.44 -86.22 8.28
N THR A 4 -4.55 -85.44 7.70
CA THR A 4 -3.09 -85.41 7.60
C THR A 4 -2.73 -84.07 6.97
N LYS A 5 -1.57 -83.54 7.35
CA LYS A 5 -0.84 -82.44 6.72
C LYS A 5 -0.71 -82.61 5.20
N GLU A 6 -1.05 -81.58 4.44
CA GLU A 6 -0.20 -81.13 3.34
C GLU A 6 -0.05 -79.60 3.45
N GLU A 7 1.17 -79.18 3.79
CA GLU A 7 1.61 -77.79 3.71
C GLU A 7 1.57 -77.35 2.25
N GLY A 8 0.46 -76.73 1.85
CA GLY A 8 0.36 -76.02 0.58
C GLY A 8 1.25 -74.78 0.59
N LYS A 9 2.56 -74.97 0.32
CA LYS A 9 3.50 -73.88 0.04
C LYS A 9 2.84 -72.93 -0.95
N MET A 10 2.63 -71.68 -0.52
CA MET A 10 2.14 -70.61 -1.36
C MET A 10 3.16 -70.39 -2.49
N ASN A 11 2.96 -71.06 -3.63
CA ASN A 11 3.85 -70.93 -4.77
C ASN A 11 3.76 -69.49 -5.28
N ARG A 12 4.91 -68.92 -5.66
CA ARG A 12 5.07 -67.56 -6.18
C ARG A 12 4.01 -67.20 -7.23
N ARG A 13 3.56 -68.17 -8.03
CA ARG A 13 2.49 -67.99 -9.02
C ARG A 13 1.11 -67.73 -8.39
N THR A 14 0.77 -68.42 -7.31
CA THR A 14 -0.48 -68.25 -6.56
C THR A 14 -0.47 -66.95 -5.76
N PHE A 15 0.67 -66.61 -5.15
CA PHE A 15 0.89 -65.31 -4.52
C PHE A 15 0.76 -64.16 -5.53
N LEU A 16 1.41 -64.27 -6.70
CA LEU A 16 1.30 -63.27 -7.77
C LEU A 16 -0.13 -63.17 -8.29
N LYS A 17 -0.88 -64.27 -8.44
CA LYS A 17 -2.30 -64.21 -8.82
C LYS A 17 -3.16 -63.51 -7.76
N ALA A 18 -2.96 -63.81 -6.48
CA ALA A 18 -3.68 -63.15 -5.38
C ALA A 18 -3.33 -61.65 -5.29
N MET A 19 -2.05 -61.30 -5.45
CA MET A 19 -1.57 -59.92 -5.52
C MET A 19 -2.06 -59.20 -6.78
N SER A 20 -2.16 -59.88 -7.92
CA SER A 20 -2.70 -59.30 -9.15
C SER A 20 -4.20 -59.07 -9.05
N ALA A 21 -4.93 -60.00 -8.43
CA ALA A 21 -6.36 -59.86 -8.17
C ALA A 21 -6.65 -58.77 -7.13
N ALA A 22 -5.83 -58.69 -6.06
CA ALA A 22 -5.89 -57.61 -5.08
C ALA A 22 -5.52 -56.26 -5.72
N ALA A 23 -4.46 -56.21 -6.54
CA ALA A 23 -4.03 -55.00 -7.26
C ALA A 23 -5.05 -54.55 -8.31
N MET A 24 -5.74 -55.47 -8.98
CA MET A 24 -6.84 -55.15 -9.89
C MET A 24 -8.10 -54.71 -9.15
N ALA A 25 -8.43 -55.30 -8.00
CA ALA A 25 -9.56 -54.87 -7.16
C ALA A 25 -9.32 -53.49 -6.52
N THR A 26 -8.11 -53.21 -6.03
CA THR A 26 -7.69 -51.85 -5.65
C THR A 26 -7.50 -50.94 -6.87
N GLY A 27 -7.17 -51.50 -8.03
CA GLY A 27 -7.03 -50.82 -9.30
C GLY A 27 -8.37 -50.31 -9.84
N SER A 28 -9.47 -51.04 -9.64
CA SER A 28 -10.83 -50.58 -9.93
C SER A 28 -11.29 -49.45 -8.99
N ILE A 29 -10.85 -49.46 -7.72
CA ILE A 29 -11.09 -48.36 -6.78
C ILE A 29 -10.16 -47.15 -7.07
N ALA A 30 -8.96 -47.40 -7.60
CA ALA A 30 -8.04 -46.37 -8.09
C ALA A 30 -8.48 -45.79 -9.45
N ALA A 31 -9.18 -46.56 -10.30
CA ALA A 31 -9.71 -46.12 -11.58
C ALA A 31 -10.87 -45.11 -11.42
N THR A 32 -11.62 -45.17 -10.31
CA THR A 32 -12.56 -44.09 -9.94
C THR A 32 -11.86 -42.79 -9.54
N GLY A 33 -10.56 -42.84 -9.19
CA GLY A 33 -9.74 -41.65 -8.90
C GLY A 33 -9.24 -40.89 -10.14
N CYS A 34 -9.44 -41.43 -11.34
CA CYS A 34 -9.06 -40.80 -12.61
C CYS A 34 -10.21 -40.10 -13.34
N ARG A 35 -11.38 -39.93 -12.71
CA ARG A 35 -12.48 -39.16 -13.31
C ARG A 35 -12.30 -37.68 -13.00
N ARG A 36 -12.06 -36.86 -14.03
CA ARG A 36 -12.17 -35.40 -13.89
C ARG A 36 -13.62 -35.09 -13.51
N PRO A 37 -13.89 -34.21 -12.52
CA PRO A 37 -15.25 -33.83 -12.21
C PRO A 37 -15.89 -33.22 -13.47
N GLU A 38 -17.18 -33.50 -13.67
CA GLU A 38 -17.96 -32.85 -14.72
C GLU A 38 -18.01 -31.34 -14.40
N ALA A 39 -17.53 -30.52 -15.32
CA ALA A 39 -17.54 -29.07 -15.20
C ALA A 39 -18.58 -28.49 -16.15
N PHE A 40 -19.47 -27.65 -15.62
CA PHE A 40 -20.52 -27.02 -16.40
C PHE A 40 -20.06 -25.66 -16.91
N LEU A 41 -20.34 -25.37 -18.19
CA LEU A 41 -20.20 -24.04 -18.78
C LEU A 41 -21.59 -23.40 -18.77
N VAL A 42 -21.74 -22.28 -18.07
CA VAL A 42 -23.02 -21.57 -17.93
C VAL A 42 -22.93 -20.24 -18.70
N PRO A 43 -23.59 -20.10 -19.86
CA PRO A 43 -23.62 -18.83 -20.59
C PRO A 43 -24.58 -17.83 -19.93
N TYR A 44 -24.46 -16.55 -20.30
CA TYR A 44 -25.42 -15.53 -19.92
C TYR A 44 -26.81 -15.86 -20.48
N THR A 45 -27.85 -15.73 -19.65
CA THR A 45 -29.24 -15.77 -20.12
C THR A 45 -29.57 -14.55 -20.98
N ASN A 46 -29.03 -13.38 -20.61
CA ASN A 46 -29.07 -12.15 -21.39
C ASN A 46 -27.65 -11.57 -21.44
N SER A 47 -26.99 -11.66 -22.59
CA SER A 47 -25.60 -11.24 -22.73
C SER A 47 -25.52 -9.71 -22.93
N PRO A 48 -24.77 -8.97 -22.10
CA PRO A 48 -24.48 -7.57 -22.38
C PRO A 48 -23.69 -7.46 -23.69
N GLU A 49 -24.08 -6.53 -24.56
CA GLU A 49 -23.51 -6.39 -25.91
C GLU A 49 -21.98 -6.17 -25.92
N TRP A 50 -21.48 -5.43 -24.93
CA TRP A 50 -20.06 -5.07 -24.82
C TRP A 50 -19.22 -6.08 -24.03
N ILE A 51 -19.80 -7.13 -23.45
CA ILE A 51 -19.05 -8.18 -22.75
C ILE A 51 -18.74 -9.31 -23.71
N ILE A 52 -17.44 -9.53 -23.96
CA ILE A 52 -16.95 -10.67 -24.73
C ILE A 52 -16.29 -11.64 -23.74
N PRO A 53 -16.82 -12.86 -23.55
CA PRO A 53 -16.23 -13.85 -22.65
C PRO A 53 -14.74 -14.09 -22.93
N GLY A 54 -13.93 -14.09 -21.87
CA GLY A 54 -12.47 -14.20 -21.97
C GLY A 54 -11.71 -12.94 -22.40
N LYS A 55 -12.38 -11.80 -22.61
CA LYS A 55 -11.73 -10.49 -22.79
C LYS A 55 -11.96 -9.61 -21.58
N ALA A 56 -10.88 -9.04 -21.05
CA ALA A 56 -10.96 -8.08 -19.97
C ALA A 56 -11.55 -6.75 -20.48
N LEU A 57 -12.37 -6.12 -19.64
CA LEU A 57 -12.85 -4.75 -19.79
C LEU A 57 -12.17 -3.88 -18.74
N PHE A 58 -11.90 -2.62 -19.07
CA PHE A 58 -11.31 -1.66 -18.13
C PHE A 58 -12.33 -0.57 -17.82
N TYR A 59 -12.64 -0.39 -16.54
CA TYR A 59 -13.54 0.65 -16.07
C TYR A 59 -12.74 1.73 -15.34
N ALA A 60 -12.97 3.00 -15.69
CA ALA A 60 -12.41 4.11 -14.95
C ALA A 60 -13.21 4.35 -13.68
N THR A 61 -12.55 4.40 -12.54
CA THR A 61 -13.20 4.68 -11.25
C THR A 61 -12.18 5.38 -10.36
N SER A 62 -12.56 5.66 -9.12
CA SER A 62 -11.66 6.28 -8.15
C SER A 62 -11.78 5.56 -6.82
N ARG A 63 -10.64 5.41 -6.13
CA ARG A 63 -10.62 4.90 -4.76
C ARG A 63 -10.56 6.08 -3.80
N PRO A 64 -11.56 6.26 -2.92
CA PRO A 64 -11.48 7.23 -1.84
C PRO A 64 -10.28 6.95 -0.92
N THR A 65 -9.60 8.02 -0.53
CA THR A 65 -8.45 8.04 0.37
C THR A 65 -8.61 9.20 1.36
N ARG A 66 -7.76 9.26 2.39
CA ARG A 66 -7.76 10.36 3.36
C ARG A 66 -7.55 11.75 2.73
N ASN A 67 -6.85 11.83 1.60
CA ASN A 67 -6.44 13.09 0.97
C ASN A 67 -7.27 13.44 -0.27
N GLY A 68 -8.36 12.72 -0.53
CA GLY A 68 -9.15 12.84 -1.75
C GLY A 68 -9.39 11.46 -2.34
N ALA A 69 -9.19 11.29 -3.63
CA ALA A 69 -9.27 9.97 -4.26
C ALA A 69 -8.14 9.74 -5.26
N GLU A 70 -7.72 8.47 -5.39
CA GLU A 70 -6.80 8.00 -6.42
C GLU A 70 -7.59 7.57 -7.66
N PRO A 71 -7.41 8.21 -8.83
CA PRO A 71 -8.03 7.78 -10.08
C PRO A 71 -7.39 6.49 -10.59
N ILE A 72 -8.21 5.47 -10.83
CA ILE A 72 -7.76 4.12 -11.20
C ILE A 72 -8.54 3.57 -12.40
N LEU A 73 -7.92 2.62 -13.10
CA LEU A 73 -8.61 1.72 -14.02
C LEU A 73 -8.70 0.35 -13.36
N VAL A 74 -9.85 -0.28 -13.38
CA VAL A 74 -10.02 -1.61 -12.80
C VAL A 74 -10.34 -2.59 -13.91
N GLU A 75 -9.52 -3.64 -13.98
CA GLU A 75 -9.68 -4.75 -14.89
C GLU A 75 -10.84 -5.62 -14.41
N SER A 76 -11.85 -5.78 -15.27
CA SER A 76 -13.05 -6.56 -15.03
C SER A 76 -13.14 -7.69 -16.03
N HIS A 77 -13.35 -8.91 -15.52
CA HIS A 77 -13.63 -10.08 -16.35
C HIS A 77 -15.09 -10.48 -16.14
N GLU A 78 -15.92 -10.37 -17.16
CA GLU A 78 -17.32 -10.85 -17.10
C GLU A 78 -18.12 -10.23 -15.92
N GLY A 79 -17.79 -8.99 -15.55
CA GLY A 79 -18.44 -8.24 -14.46
C GLY A 79 -17.75 -8.35 -13.10
N ARG A 80 -16.65 -9.11 -12.96
CA ARG A 80 -15.89 -9.20 -11.70
C ARG A 80 -14.57 -8.40 -11.78
N PRO A 81 -14.33 -7.43 -10.88
CA PRO A 81 -13.02 -6.81 -10.71
C PRO A 81 -11.93 -7.84 -10.38
N THR A 82 -10.79 -7.84 -11.07
CA THR A 82 -9.68 -8.78 -10.80
C THR A 82 -8.34 -8.13 -10.52
N HIS A 83 -8.08 -6.95 -11.07
CA HIS A 83 -6.83 -6.21 -10.86
C HIS A 83 -7.05 -4.69 -10.97
N ILE A 84 -6.25 -3.91 -10.24
CA ILE A 84 -6.27 -2.44 -10.27
C ILE A 84 -5.04 -1.93 -11.01
N HIS A 85 -5.25 -0.93 -11.86
CA HIS A 85 -4.24 -0.18 -12.62
C HIS A 85 -4.37 1.32 -12.31
N PRO A 86 -3.31 2.12 -12.49
CA PRO A 86 -3.46 3.58 -12.52
C PRO A 86 -4.26 4.02 -13.74
N ASN A 87 -4.93 5.17 -13.64
CA ASN A 87 -5.61 5.78 -14.79
C ASN A 87 -4.65 6.61 -15.66
N PRO A 88 -4.26 6.12 -16.86
CA PRO A 88 -3.30 6.81 -17.72
C PRO A 88 -3.87 8.07 -18.39
N TYR A 89 -5.19 8.24 -18.43
CA TYR A 89 -5.82 9.47 -18.94
C TYR A 89 -5.70 10.63 -17.95
N PHE A 90 -5.62 10.32 -16.65
CA PHE A 90 -5.48 11.32 -15.60
C PHE A 90 -4.03 11.79 -15.47
N ALA A 91 -3.11 10.85 -15.17
CA ALA A 91 -1.69 11.15 -15.01
C ALA A 91 -0.83 9.90 -15.20
N ASP A 92 0.44 10.11 -15.53
CA ASP A 92 1.45 9.03 -15.58
C ASP A 92 2.03 8.76 -14.18
N TYR A 93 1.16 8.48 -13.20
CA TYR A 93 1.51 8.05 -11.84
C TYR A 93 1.06 6.60 -11.63
N GLY A 94 1.76 5.85 -10.80
CA GLY A 94 1.32 4.53 -10.34
C GLY A 94 0.24 4.62 -9.26
N VAL A 95 -0.01 3.52 -8.54
CA VAL A 95 -1.01 3.47 -7.45
C VAL A 95 -0.33 3.20 -6.11
N SER A 96 -0.98 3.54 -5.00
CA SER A 96 -0.46 3.22 -3.67
C SER A 96 -0.59 1.72 -3.39
N THR A 97 0.21 1.24 -2.44
CA THR A 97 0.18 -0.17 -2.01
C THR A 97 -1.18 -0.56 -1.45
N GLN A 98 -1.80 0.33 -0.67
CA GLN A 98 -3.15 0.15 -0.14
C GLN A 98 -4.19 0.10 -1.26
N THR A 99 -4.10 1.00 -2.26
CA THR A 99 -5.00 0.98 -3.43
C THR A 99 -4.89 -0.30 -4.22
N GLN A 100 -3.68 -0.82 -4.45
CA GLN A 100 -3.51 -2.08 -5.15
C GLN A 100 -4.12 -3.26 -4.37
N ALA A 101 -4.04 -3.22 -3.03
CA ALA A 101 -4.52 -4.29 -2.17
C ALA A 101 -6.03 -4.28 -1.93
N SER A 102 -6.70 -3.12 -2.08
CA SER A 102 -8.12 -2.96 -1.72
C SER A 102 -9.07 -3.82 -2.57
N ILE A 103 -8.61 -4.32 -3.72
CA ILE A 103 -9.39 -5.31 -4.46
C ILE A 103 -9.58 -6.62 -3.68
N LEU A 104 -8.65 -6.99 -2.78
CA LEU A 104 -8.84 -8.13 -1.91
C LEU A 104 -9.89 -7.84 -0.84
N ASP A 105 -10.00 -6.59 -0.38
CA ASP A 105 -11.02 -6.19 0.61
C ASP A 105 -12.43 -6.40 0.04
N LEU A 106 -12.66 -6.09 -1.25
CA LEU A 106 -13.92 -6.41 -1.94
C LEU A 106 -14.31 -7.90 -1.79
N TYR A 107 -13.32 -8.80 -1.88
CA TYR A 107 -13.53 -10.24 -1.85
C TYR A 107 -13.23 -10.88 -0.49
N ASP A 108 -13.04 -10.07 0.55
CA ASP A 108 -12.76 -10.56 1.89
C ASP A 108 -13.96 -11.38 2.40
N PRO A 109 -13.77 -12.67 2.73
CA PRO A 109 -14.86 -13.53 3.21
C PRO A 109 -15.38 -13.14 4.60
N ASP A 110 -14.66 -12.29 5.35
CA ASP A 110 -15.13 -11.78 6.65
C ASP A 110 -16.01 -10.52 6.52
N ARG A 111 -16.23 -10.01 5.29
CA ARG A 111 -17.28 -9.02 5.05
C ARG A 111 -18.61 -9.62 5.46
N ASP A 112 -19.24 -9.01 6.47
CA ASP A 112 -20.52 -9.51 6.95
C ASP A 112 -21.60 -9.09 5.97
N GLY A 113 -22.31 -10.05 5.39
CA GLY A 113 -23.49 -9.78 4.56
C GLY A 113 -24.79 -9.70 5.35
N ARG A 114 -24.72 -9.93 6.66
CA ARG A 114 -25.90 -10.04 7.50
C ARG A 114 -26.09 -8.74 8.27
N ILE A 115 -27.36 -8.33 8.37
CA ILE A 115 -27.76 -7.27 9.28
C ILE A 115 -27.97 -7.92 10.64
N THR A 116 -27.44 -7.32 11.71
CA THR A 116 -27.62 -7.85 13.06
C THR A 116 -28.23 -6.83 14.01
N ARG A 117 -29.12 -7.28 14.89
CA ARG A 117 -29.65 -6.53 16.03
C ARG A 117 -29.23 -7.23 17.32
N ASN A 118 -28.50 -6.53 18.20
CA ASN A 118 -27.96 -7.06 19.46
C ASN A 118 -27.18 -8.38 19.27
N GLY A 119 -26.49 -8.53 18.12
CA GLY A 119 -25.76 -9.73 17.74
C GLY A 119 -26.57 -10.83 17.04
N GLU A 120 -27.90 -10.72 16.98
CA GLU A 120 -28.76 -11.67 16.26
C GLU A 120 -29.00 -11.24 14.82
N VAL A 121 -28.98 -12.18 13.87
CA VAL A 121 -29.21 -11.90 12.46
C VAL A 121 -30.69 -11.59 12.21
N VAL A 122 -30.96 -10.46 11.55
CA VAL A 122 -32.31 -9.98 11.24
C VAL A 122 -32.47 -9.71 9.75
N SER A 123 -33.72 -9.62 9.30
CA SER A 123 -34.02 -9.38 7.88
C SER A 123 -33.80 -7.92 7.47
N LYS A 124 -33.49 -7.69 6.18
CA LYS A 124 -33.39 -6.33 5.62
C LYS A 124 -34.69 -5.54 5.75
N LYS A 125 -35.84 -6.21 5.65
CA LYS A 125 -37.17 -5.58 5.81
C LYS A 125 -37.36 -5.01 7.22
N GLU A 126 -37.02 -5.80 8.24
CA GLU A 126 -37.11 -5.38 9.64
C GLU A 126 -36.21 -4.17 9.93
N PHE A 127 -35.01 -4.16 9.35
CA PHE A 127 -34.13 -2.98 9.41
C PHE A 127 -34.74 -1.76 8.73
N ILE A 128 -35.32 -1.89 7.54
CA ILE A 128 -35.95 -0.76 6.82
C ILE A 128 -37.09 -0.16 7.65
N GLU A 129 -37.95 -1.00 8.23
CA GLU A 129 -39.07 -0.56 9.08
C GLU A 129 -38.56 0.19 10.32
N PHE A 130 -37.54 -0.35 10.99
CA PHE A 130 -36.87 0.32 12.10
C PHE A 130 -36.26 1.67 11.68
N PHE A 131 -35.48 1.68 10.61
CA PHE A 131 -34.72 2.86 10.20
C PHE A 131 -35.63 3.99 9.73
N LYS A 132 -36.74 3.67 9.05
CA LYS A 132 -37.80 4.64 8.75
C LYS A 132 -38.40 5.26 10.00
N SER A 133 -38.73 4.45 11.01
CA SER A 133 -39.26 4.95 12.28
C SER A 133 -38.25 5.88 12.98
N GLN A 134 -36.97 5.51 12.99
CA GLN A 134 -35.91 6.34 13.58
C GLN A 134 -35.74 7.67 12.84
N VAL A 135 -35.69 7.66 11.50
CA VAL A 135 -35.58 8.89 10.69
C VAL A 135 -36.78 9.80 10.93
N GLN A 136 -38.00 9.25 11.06
CA GLN A 136 -39.18 10.04 11.40
C GLN A 136 -39.03 10.71 12.78
N GLN A 137 -38.61 9.95 13.80
CA GLN A 137 -38.38 10.50 15.14
C GLN A 137 -37.30 11.59 15.14
N TRP A 138 -36.24 11.44 14.36
CA TRP A 138 -35.19 12.46 14.19
C TRP A 138 -35.75 13.73 13.57
N ASN A 139 -36.58 13.61 12.53
CA ASN A 139 -37.25 14.75 11.90
C ASN A 139 -38.21 15.45 12.86
N ASP A 140 -39.01 14.69 13.63
CA ASP A 140 -39.99 15.24 14.58
C ASP A 140 -39.32 16.11 15.67
N ARG A 141 -38.13 15.69 16.13
CA ARG A 141 -37.32 16.43 17.11
C ARG A 141 -36.28 17.37 16.46
N LYS A 142 -36.33 17.59 15.15
CA LYS A 142 -35.39 18.41 14.38
C LYS A 142 -33.91 18.06 14.62
N GLY A 143 -33.62 16.78 14.84
CA GLY A 143 -32.27 16.27 15.10
C GLY A 143 -31.79 16.36 16.55
N ALA A 144 -32.56 16.92 17.49
CA ALA A 144 -32.14 17.06 18.88
C ALA A 144 -31.78 15.69 19.51
N GLY A 145 -30.54 15.56 19.99
CA GLY A 145 -30.03 14.32 20.58
C GLY A 145 -29.58 13.25 19.58
N LEU A 146 -29.46 13.58 18.29
CA LEU A 146 -28.81 12.74 17.28
C LEU A 146 -27.35 13.16 17.10
N ALA A 147 -26.43 12.20 17.19
CA ALA A 147 -25.06 12.36 16.72
C ALA A 147 -24.76 11.40 15.56
N ILE A 148 -24.06 11.90 14.55
CA ILE A 148 -23.52 11.11 13.44
C ILE A 148 -22.00 11.19 13.50
N LEU A 149 -21.35 10.04 13.67
CA LEU A 149 -19.90 9.90 13.65
C LEU A 149 -19.49 9.20 12.35
N SER A 150 -18.92 9.95 11.42
CA SER A 150 -18.46 9.42 10.13
C SER A 150 -16.94 9.44 10.04
N PHE A 151 -16.36 8.49 9.31
CA PHE A 151 -15.02 8.71 8.76
C PHE A 151 -15.04 9.95 7.82
N PRO A 152 -13.98 10.77 7.72
CA PRO A 152 -13.92 11.89 6.80
C PRO A 152 -14.15 11.47 5.35
N VAL A 153 -15.05 12.18 4.65
CA VAL A 153 -15.39 11.91 3.25
C VAL A 153 -15.18 13.17 2.44
N ILE A 154 -14.44 13.05 1.33
CA ILE A 154 -14.29 14.10 0.32
C ILE A 154 -15.16 13.70 -0.87
N SER A 155 -16.41 14.15 -0.89
CA SER A 155 -17.37 13.85 -1.95
C SER A 155 -18.38 15.00 -2.07
N PRO A 156 -18.45 15.67 -3.23
CA PRO A 156 -19.44 16.73 -3.42
C PRO A 156 -20.88 16.25 -3.29
N THR A 157 -21.18 15.00 -3.70
CA THR A 157 -22.53 14.45 -3.54
C THR A 157 -22.85 14.15 -2.08
N PHE A 158 -21.90 13.61 -1.33
CA PHE A 158 -22.04 13.44 0.12
C PHE A 158 -22.27 14.78 0.83
N ASP A 159 -21.48 15.81 0.50
CA ASP A 159 -21.60 17.15 1.11
C ASP A 159 -22.97 17.78 0.84
N ARG A 160 -23.48 17.61 -0.38
CA ARG A 160 -24.84 18.06 -0.73
C ARG A 160 -25.89 17.33 0.09
N LEU A 161 -25.84 16.00 0.15
CA LEU A 161 -26.83 15.19 0.89
C LEU A 161 -26.76 15.42 2.40
N LYS A 162 -25.57 15.62 2.95
CA LYS A 162 -25.35 16.02 4.34
C LYS A 162 -26.01 17.37 4.62
N THR A 163 -25.80 18.36 3.75
CA THR A 163 -26.42 19.70 3.88
C THR A 163 -27.94 19.59 3.84
N GLU A 164 -28.51 18.87 2.87
CA GLU A 164 -29.95 18.62 2.76
C GLU A 164 -30.52 17.92 4.02
N PHE A 165 -29.75 17.04 4.65
CA PHE A 165 -30.14 16.41 5.92
C PHE A 165 -30.10 17.38 7.11
N LEU A 166 -29.04 18.18 7.22
CA LEU A 166 -28.89 19.17 8.29
C LEU A 166 -29.91 20.31 8.20
N GLU A 167 -30.42 20.62 7.00
CA GLU A 167 -31.55 21.54 6.83
C GLU A 167 -32.84 21.01 7.48
N LYS A 168 -33.07 19.69 7.44
CA LYS A 168 -34.21 19.03 8.10
C LYS A 168 -33.98 18.81 9.60
N CYS A 169 -32.74 18.49 9.97
CA CYS A 169 -32.32 18.17 11.33
C CYS A 169 -31.22 19.16 11.81
N PRO A 170 -31.53 20.45 12.00
CA PRO A 170 -30.53 21.47 12.34
C PRO A 170 -29.89 21.31 13.72
N HIS A 171 -30.50 20.53 14.62
CA HIS A 171 -29.95 20.25 15.95
C HIS A 171 -29.19 18.91 16.03
N ALA A 172 -28.98 18.24 14.90
CA ALA A 172 -28.14 17.03 14.87
C ALA A 172 -26.65 17.42 14.89
N THR A 173 -25.87 16.67 15.67
CA THR A 173 -24.41 16.83 15.72
C THR A 173 -23.76 15.95 14.67
N PHE A 174 -23.03 16.56 13.73
CA PHE A 174 -22.24 15.83 12.74
C PHE A 174 -20.77 15.91 13.10
N ALA A 175 -20.14 14.77 13.42
CA ALA A 175 -18.73 14.67 13.79
C ALA A 175 -17.97 13.79 12.81
N PHE A 176 -16.72 14.16 12.54
CA PHE A 176 -15.79 13.33 11.79
C PHE A 176 -14.71 12.77 12.70
N TYR A 177 -14.37 11.50 12.50
CA TYR A 177 -13.30 10.87 13.25
C TYR A 177 -12.39 10.01 12.38
N ASP A 178 -11.13 10.43 12.35
CA ASP A 178 -10.01 9.70 11.80
C ASP A 178 -8.82 9.87 12.77
N PRO A 179 -8.32 8.80 13.41
CA PRO A 179 -7.20 8.90 14.35
C PRO A 179 -5.91 9.42 13.71
N VAL A 180 -5.80 9.31 12.38
CA VAL A 180 -4.61 9.68 11.59
C VAL A 180 -4.93 10.79 10.58
N GLY A 181 -5.98 11.57 10.88
CA GLY A 181 -6.53 12.65 10.04
C GLY A 181 -5.69 13.94 9.98
N ASN A 182 -6.24 14.95 9.31
CA ASN A 182 -5.54 16.21 8.97
C ASN A 182 -5.81 17.37 9.94
N GLU A 183 -6.39 17.11 11.11
CA GLU A 183 -6.93 18.15 12.02
C GLU A 183 -5.89 19.19 12.45
N ASN A 184 -4.68 18.76 12.84
CA ASN A 184 -3.61 19.69 13.23
C ASN A 184 -3.21 20.64 12.09
N ARG A 185 -3.18 20.14 10.86
CA ARG A 185 -2.82 20.92 9.67
C ARG A 185 -3.96 21.89 9.30
N LYS A 186 -5.21 21.42 9.31
CA LYS A 186 -6.38 22.28 9.05
C LYS A 186 -6.44 23.44 10.03
N GLU A 187 -6.26 23.14 11.32
CA GLU A 187 -6.29 24.15 12.37
C GLU A 187 -5.14 25.17 12.22
N ALA A 188 -3.92 24.71 11.92
CA ALA A 188 -2.79 25.61 11.67
C ALA A 188 -3.02 26.52 10.45
N ILE A 189 -3.53 25.97 9.34
CA ILE A 189 -3.84 26.75 8.13
C ILE A 189 -4.94 27.78 8.42
N LYS A 190 -6.02 27.37 9.11
CA LYS A 190 -7.13 28.27 9.47
C LYS A 190 -6.66 29.41 10.37
N ARG A 191 -5.80 29.13 11.36
CA ARG A 191 -5.18 30.16 12.20
C ARG A 191 -4.27 31.10 11.43
N PHE A 192 -3.49 30.57 10.49
CA PHE A 192 -2.49 31.37 9.78
C PHE A 192 -3.08 32.26 8.67
N TYR A 193 -4.07 31.78 7.92
CA TYR A 193 -4.72 32.55 6.85
C TYR A 193 -6.07 33.16 7.24
N GLY A 194 -6.66 32.74 8.37
CA GLY A 194 -8.02 33.13 8.77
C GLY A 194 -9.15 32.44 8.00
N VAL A 195 -8.82 31.61 7.01
CA VAL A 195 -9.74 30.85 6.18
C VAL A 195 -9.24 29.42 6.04
N SER A 196 -10.14 28.47 5.89
CA SER A 196 -9.78 27.07 5.77
C SER A 196 -9.39 26.72 4.32
N LEU A 197 -8.17 26.20 4.13
CA LEU A 197 -7.57 25.92 2.82
C LEU A 197 -6.90 24.54 2.84
N SER A 198 -6.58 24.01 1.66
CA SER A 198 -5.77 22.80 1.52
C SER A 198 -4.48 23.09 0.72
N PRO A 199 -3.31 22.61 1.17
CA PRO A 199 -2.05 22.83 0.47
C PRO A 199 -1.88 21.84 -0.69
N VAL A 200 -1.36 22.32 -1.81
CA VAL A 200 -0.95 21.57 -2.99
C VAL A 200 0.54 21.81 -3.21
N PHE A 201 1.34 20.79 -2.92
CA PHE A 201 2.79 20.83 -3.04
C PHE A 201 3.25 20.64 -4.50
N GLN A 202 4.13 21.53 -4.98
CA GLN A 202 4.67 21.54 -6.34
C GLN A 202 5.98 20.73 -6.42
N TRP A 203 5.92 19.44 -6.10
CA TRP A 203 7.08 18.54 -5.95
C TRP A 203 8.05 18.53 -7.14
N GLU A 204 7.52 18.58 -8.37
CA GLU A 204 8.32 18.52 -9.60
C GLU A 204 9.09 19.81 -9.89
N LYS A 205 8.72 20.93 -9.24
CA LYS A 205 9.42 22.21 -9.35
C LYS A 205 10.45 22.42 -8.25
N ALA A 206 10.33 21.72 -7.13
CA ALA A 206 11.17 21.93 -5.96
C ALA A 206 12.61 21.44 -6.20
N ASP A 207 13.58 22.32 -5.96
CA ASP A 207 15.01 22.03 -6.09
C ASP A 207 15.69 21.71 -4.76
N VAL A 208 15.23 22.30 -3.65
CA VAL A 208 15.64 21.92 -2.28
C VAL A 208 14.39 21.62 -1.45
N ILE A 209 14.32 20.39 -0.93
CA ILE A 209 13.20 19.88 -0.15
C ILE A 209 13.67 19.58 1.27
N LEU A 210 13.00 20.14 2.27
CA LEU A 210 13.12 19.77 3.68
C LEU A 210 11.86 19.02 4.09
N SER A 211 12.00 17.75 4.48
CA SER A 211 10.94 16.96 5.09
C SER A 211 11.15 16.83 6.60
N VAL A 212 10.16 17.27 7.38
CA VAL A 212 10.16 17.20 8.85
C VAL A 212 9.11 16.19 9.30
N GLY A 213 9.56 14.98 9.63
CA GLY A 213 8.72 13.86 10.05
C GLY A 213 7.77 13.31 8.98
N CYS A 214 7.66 13.93 7.80
CA CYS A 214 6.75 13.54 6.72
C CYS A 214 7.32 12.39 5.88
N ASP A 215 6.65 11.24 5.91
CA ASP A 215 7.01 10.07 5.12
C ASP A 215 6.27 10.05 3.77
N PHE A 216 6.38 11.14 2.98
CA PHE A 216 5.68 11.26 1.69
C PHE A 216 6.04 10.15 0.68
N CYS A 217 7.22 9.52 0.78
CA CYS A 217 7.60 8.37 -0.05
C CYS A 217 6.82 7.08 0.29
N SER A 218 6.16 7.04 1.45
CA SER A 218 5.16 6.04 1.84
C SER A 218 3.72 6.41 1.46
N ALA A 219 3.55 7.48 0.67
CA ALA A 219 2.28 8.09 0.27
C ALA A 219 1.52 8.85 1.38
N GLU A 220 2.21 9.38 2.40
CA GLU A 220 1.58 10.29 3.38
C GLU A 220 0.90 11.50 2.70
N GLU A 221 1.52 12.05 1.65
CA GLU A 221 0.99 13.15 0.82
C GLU A 221 0.48 12.63 -0.56
N GLY A 222 0.12 11.34 -0.63
CA GLY A 222 -0.37 10.69 -1.85
C GLY A 222 0.72 10.28 -2.85
N VAL A 223 0.33 9.49 -3.86
CA VAL A 223 1.25 8.98 -4.90
C VAL A 223 1.82 10.07 -5.82
N GLU A 224 1.11 11.20 -5.93
CA GLU A 224 1.55 12.37 -6.68
C GLU A 224 2.85 12.94 -6.11
N ALA A 225 3.01 12.92 -4.78
CA ALA A 225 4.24 13.33 -4.11
C ALA A 225 5.43 12.46 -4.52
N ILE A 226 5.24 11.14 -4.58
CA ILE A 226 6.28 10.19 -4.97
C ILE A 226 6.75 10.47 -6.39
N ARG A 227 5.82 10.57 -7.35
CA ARG A 227 6.22 10.80 -8.74
C ARG A 227 6.81 12.20 -8.93
N GLY A 228 6.19 13.23 -8.37
CA GLY A 228 6.68 14.60 -8.49
C GLY A 228 8.11 14.74 -7.96
N PHE A 229 8.39 14.14 -6.80
CA PHE A 229 9.74 14.05 -6.24
C PHE A 229 10.72 13.29 -7.14
N VAL A 230 10.32 12.13 -7.67
CA VAL A 230 11.19 11.33 -8.55
C VAL A 230 11.46 12.06 -9.87
N LYS A 231 10.49 12.79 -10.42
CA LYS A 231 10.70 13.60 -11.64
C LYS A 231 11.79 14.65 -11.44
N SER A 232 11.84 15.34 -10.30
CA SER A 232 12.89 16.33 -10.01
C SER A 232 14.26 15.71 -9.73
N ARG A 233 14.35 14.38 -9.62
CA ARG A 233 15.59 13.64 -9.36
C ARG A 233 16.05 12.74 -10.52
N LYS A 234 15.23 12.56 -11.54
CA LYS A 234 15.50 11.57 -12.59
C LYS A 234 16.63 12.04 -13.50
N LEU A 235 17.75 11.34 -13.46
CA LEU A 235 18.93 11.62 -14.29
C LEU A 235 18.87 10.83 -15.60
N THR A 236 18.78 11.53 -16.72
CA THR A 236 18.95 10.95 -18.07
C THR A 236 20.42 10.94 -18.49
N GLU A 237 21.17 11.98 -18.13
CA GLU A 237 22.57 12.20 -18.48
C GLU A 237 23.34 12.74 -17.26
N SER A 238 24.67 12.70 -17.29
CA SER A 238 25.53 13.22 -16.22
C SER A 238 25.40 14.74 -16.01
N SER A 239 25.04 15.49 -17.05
CA SER A 239 24.80 16.94 -17.03
C SER A 239 23.48 17.35 -16.34
N SER A 240 22.57 16.40 -16.09
CA SER A 240 21.24 16.69 -15.55
C SER A 240 21.31 17.30 -14.14
N SER A 241 20.33 18.15 -13.81
CA SER A 241 20.11 18.63 -12.45
C SER A 241 19.33 17.61 -11.63
N MET A 242 19.43 17.71 -10.30
CA MET A 242 18.78 16.83 -9.35
C MET A 242 18.36 17.66 -8.15
N SER A 243 17.11 17.52 -7.70
CA SER A 243 16.69 18.13 -6.43
C SER A 243 17.48 17.53 -5.26
N ARG A 244 17.63 18.29 -4.18
CA ARG A 244 18.27 17.86 -2.94
C ARG A 244 17.23 17.65 -1.84
N LEU A 245 17.33 16.54 -1.12
CA LEU A 245 16.40 16.18 -0.05
C LEU A 245 17.10 16.15 1.32
N TYR A 246 16.63 16.99 2.23
CA TYR A 246 16.94 16.96 3.66
C TYR A 246 15.77 16.33 4.42
N VAL A 247 16.05 15.41 5.34
CA VAL A 247 15.04 14.74 6.15
C VAL A 247 15.40 14.83 7.62
N VAL A 248 14.44 15.25 8.44
CA VAL A 248 14.52 15.25 9.90
C VAL A 248 13.42 14.37 10.46
N GLU A 249 13.79 13.28 11.12
CA GLU A 249 12.82 12.28 11.58
C GLU A 249 13.37 11.47 12.76
N ASN A 250 12.49 10.88 13.57
CA ASN A 250 12.90 10.12 14.76
C ASN A 250 13.20 8.64 14.46
N ARG A 251 12.52 8.03 13.47
CA ARG A 251 12.73 6.65 13.01
C ARG A 251 13.18 6.66 11.56
N MET A 252 13.89 5.63 11.11
CA MET A 252 14.21 5.49 9.68
C MET A 252 12.91 5.25 8.89
N THR A 253 12.59 6.14 7.95
CA THR A 253 11.44 6.00 7.06
C THR A 253 11.84 5.70 5.62
N VAL A 254 10.84 5.53 4.77
CA VAL A 254 11.04 5.35 3.32
C VAL A 254 11.55 6.65 2.70
N THR A 255 11.02 7.80 3.12
CA THR A 255 11.54 9.12 2.73
C THR A 255 12.98 9.33 3.22
N GLY A 256 13.27 8.97 4.47
CA GLY A 256 14.62 9.07 5.04
C GLY A 256 15.65 8.24 4.27
N ALA A 257 15.25 7.07 3.77
CA ALA A 257 16.10 6.25 2.91
C ALA A 257 16.40 6.89 1.55
N MET A 258 15.58 7.82 1.07
CA MET A 258 15.79 8.57 -0.18
C MET A 258 16.50 9.91 0.04
N ALA A 259 16.75 10.29 1.29
CA ALA A 259 17.40 11.55 1.65
C ALA A 259 18.85 11.62 1.14
N ASP A 260 19.28 12.82 0.76
CA ASP A 260 20.70 13.13 0.56
C ASP A 260 21.36 13.49 1.89
N HIS A 261 20.59 14.07 2.81
CA HIS A 261 20.99 14.33 4.20
C HIS A 261 19.85 13.95 5.12
N ARG A 262 20.14 13.09 6.09
CA ARG A 262 19.17 12.64 7.08
C ARG A 262 19.68 12.94 8.48
N LEU A 263 18.83 13.55 9.30
CA LEU A 263 19.07 13.80 10.71
C LEU A 263 18.08 12.99 11.55
N ALA A 264 18.61 12.08 12.38
CA ALA A 264 17.83 11.35 13.38
C ALA A 264 17.61 12.26 14.60
N LEU A 265 16.39 12.75 14.81
CA LEU A 265 16.05 13.70 15.88
C LEU A 265 14.81 13.25 16.66
N LYS A 266 14.83 13.42 17.99
CA LYS A 266 13.64 13.20 18.84
C LYS A 266 12.50 14.12 18.40
N VAL A 267 11.26 13.64 18.49
CA VAL A 267 10.07 14.43 18.16
C VAL A 267 9.96 15.65 19.09
N SER A 268 10.33 15.51 20.37
CA SER A 268 10.33 16.63 21.31
C SER A 268 11.35 17.74 20.99
N ASP A 269 12.36 17.47 20.16
CA ASP A 269 13.38 18.44 19.75
C ASP A 269 13.08 19.08 18.38
N VAL A 270 12.04 18.62 17.65
CA VAL A 270 11.69 19.13 16.30
C VAL A 270 11.30 20.60 16.32
N GLU A 271 10.53 21.04 17.32
CA GLU A 271 10.12 22.45 17.41
C GLU A 271 11.33 23.38 17.61
N LEU A 272 12.29 22.94 18.43
CA LEU A 272 13.56 23.62 18.66
C LEU A 272 14.41 23.66 17.38
N PHE A 273 14.35 22.60 16.56
CA PHE A 273 15.01 22.55 15.26
C PHE A 273 14.41 23.58 14.30
N LEU A 274 13.09 23.68 14.24
CA LEU A 274 12.40 24.67 13.40
C LEU A 274 12.70 26.11 13.86
N LEU A 275 12.72 26.36 15.16
CA LEU A 275 13.11 27.67 15.69
C LEU A 275 14.58 28.02 15.38
N THR A 276 15.49 27.04 15.44
CA THR A 276 16.89 27.23 15.03
C THR A 276 17.02 27.50 13.53
N LEU A 277 16.20 26.84 12.70
CA LEU A 277 16.12 27.12 11.27
C LEU A 277 15.61 28.56 11.01
N CYS A 278 14.54 28.97 11.70
CA CYS A 278 14.03 30.35 11.66
C CYS A 278 15.10 31.35 12.10
N TYR A 279 15.93 31.02 13.10
CA TYR A 279 17.03 31.88 13.55
C TYR A 279 18.01 32.18 12.42
N PHE A 280 18.51 31.16 11.73
CA PHE A 280 19.45 31.34 10.63
C PHE A 280 18.82 32.03 9.42
N LEU A 281 17.57 31.72 9.08
CA LEU A 281 16.84 32.40 8.01
C LEU A 281 16.62 33.89 8.34
N ALA A 282 16.17 34.22 9.54
CA ALA A 282 15.87 35.59 9.92
C ALA A 282 17.14 36.44 10.11
N GLN A 283 18.12 35.97 10.90
CA GLN A 283 19.29 36.77 11.29
C GLN A 283 20.40 36.77 10.24
N GLU A 284 20.65 35.65 9.56
CA GLU A 284 21.75 35.55 8.59
C GLU A 284 21.31 35.76 7.13
N LYS A 285 20.02 35.52 6.81
CA LYS A 285 19.51 35.61 5.43
C LYS A 285 18.49 36.72 5.19
N GLY A 286 18.09 37.46 6.22
CA GLY A 286 17.24 38.64 6.08
C GLY A 286 15.74 38.33 5.88
N PHE A 287 15.27 37.15 6.28
CA PHE A 287 13.83 36.84 6.30
C PHE A 287 13.14 37.48 7.52
N GLU A 288 12.94 38.80 7.46
CA GLU A 288 12.45 39.65 8.56
C GLU A 288 11.14 39.16 9.20
N ASN A 289 10.20 38.64 8.38
CA ASN A 289 8.90 38.14 8.86
C ASN A 289 9.02 36.98 9.87
N LEU A 290 10.18 36.30 9.93
CA LEU A 290 10.43 35.20 10.87
C LEU A 290 11.03 35.67 12.21
N LYS A 291 11.45 36.95 12.34
CA LYS A 291 12.04 37.47 13.58
C LYS A 291 11.16 37.31 14.83
N PRO A 292 9.82 37.48 14.78
CA PRO A 292 8.98 37.26 15.96
C PRO A 292 9.12 35.85 16.56
N ALA A 293 9.32 34.83 15.73
CA ALA A 293 9.51 33.45 16.20
C ALA A 293 10.78 33.27 17.05
N ILE A 294 11.76 34.18 16.92
CA ILE A 294 13.06 34.08 17.58
C ILE A 294 13.30 35.20 18.60
N ALA A 295 12.31 36.06 18.87
CA ALA A 295 12.47 37.23 19.73
C ALA A 295 12.98 36.88 21.14
N SER A 296 12.53 35.73 21.68
CA SER A 296 12.97 35.19 22.97
C SER A 296 13.77 33.88 22.83
N PHE A 297 14.23 33.56 21.62
CA PHE A 297 14.90 32.29 21.32
C PHE A 297 16.42 32.45 21.38
N SER A 298 17.09 31.45 21.95
CA SER A 298 18.54 31.28 21.82
C SER A 298 18.86 29.85 21.40
N ILE A 299 19.94 29.69 20.62
CA ILE A 299 20.39 28.37 20.17
C ILE A 299 20.68 27.51 21.41
N PRO A 300 20.18 26.26 21.48
CA PRO A 300 20.36 25.41 22.64
C PRO A 300 21.83 25.12 22.96
N THR A 301 22.23 25.32 24.22
CA THR A 301 23.61 25.06 24.69
C THR A 301 24.00 23.57 24.77
N GLY A 302 23.07 22.65 24.50
CA GLY A 302 23.28 21.19 24.58
C GLY A 302 23.36 20.45 23.25
N TRP A 303 23.27 21.15 22.11
CA TRP A 303 23.45 20.57 20.78
C TRP A 303 24.91 20.64 20.34
N SER A 304 25.37 19.64 19.58
CA SER A 304 26.74 19.62 19.06
C SER A 304 26.93 20.74 18.03
N ALA A 305 28.17 21.21 17.90
CA ALA A 305 28.54 22.18 16.86
C ALA A 305 28.21 21.65 15.45
N ASP A 306 28.34 20.35 15.22
CA ASP A 306 28.03 19.70 13.94
C ASP A 306 26.54 19.77 13.60
N LEU A 307 25.65 19.55 14.58
CA LEU A 307 24.21 19.68 14.39
C LEU A 307 23.84 21.13 14.05
N ILE A 308 24.38 22.10 14.79
CA ILE A 308 24.13 23.52 14.54
C ILE A 308 24.63 23.91 13.14
N ASN A 309 25.82 23.44 12.75
CA ASN A 309 26.36 23.65 11.42
C ASN A 309 25.49 23.00 10.32
N TRP A 310 24.97 21.80 10.55
CA TRP A 310 24.06 21.12 9.62
C TRP A 310 22.79 21.95 9.37
N ILE A 311 22.18 22.50 10.43
CA ILE A 311 20.99 23.37 10.32
C ILE A 311 21.34 24.67 9.59
N LYS A 312 22.50 25.25 9.86
CA LYS A 312 22.99 26.46 9.18
C LYS A 312 23.19 26.21 7.68
N VAL A 313 23.79 25.08 7.28
CA VAL A 313 23.94 24.73 5.87
C VAL A 313 22.59 24.53 5.20
N LEU A 314 21.65 23.85 5.86
CA LEU A 314 20.27 23.72 5.38
C LEU A 314 19.59 25.08 5.17
N ALA A 315 19.72 26.00 6.12
CA ALA A 315 19.16 27.35 6.00
C ALA A 315 19.76 28.12 4.82
N ASN A 316 21.08 27.99 4.60
CA ASN A 316 21.76 28.58 3.45
C ASN A 316 21.22 28.03 2.12
N ASP A 317 21.02 26.71 2.07
CA ASP A 317 20.58 26.01 0.87
C ASP A 317 19.12 26.36 0.51
N LEU A 318 18.22 26.35 1.50
CA LEU A 318 16.83 26.78 1.33
C LEU A 318 16.73 28.26 0.91
N ALA A 319 17.54 29.13 1.49
CA ALA A 319 17.56 30.54 1.12
C ALA A 319 17.99 30.75 -0.35
N ALA A 320 19.00 29.98 -0.81
CA ALA A 320 19.55 30.04 -2.15
C ALA A 320 18.73 29.28 -3.22
N ALA A 321 17.81 28.42 -2.81
CA ALA A 321 16.97 27.61 -3.69
C ALA A 321 16.07 28.49 -4.59
N ASN A 322 15.85 28.05 -5.83
CA ASN A 322 14.91 28.69 -6.74
C ASN A 322 13.46 28.39 -6.33
N ALA A 323 13.22 27.17 -5.87
CA ALA A 323 11.91 26.67 -5.47
C ALA A 323 12.01 25.83 -4.17
N PRO A 324 12.24 26.48 -3.01
CA PRO A 324 12.30 25.78 -1.73
C PRO A 324 10.95 25.17 -1.36
N LEU A 325 10.99 23.97 -0.79
CA LEU A 325 9.84 23.28 -0.23
C LEU A 325 10.14 22.80 1.18
N VAL A 326 9.37 23.27 2.16
CA VAL A 326 9.36 22.68 3.51
C VAL A 326 8.04 21.95 3.71
N VAL A 327 8.12 20.64 3.95
CA VAL A 327 6.95 19.80 4.25
C VAL A 327 7.08 19.22 5.65
N ILE A 328 5.98 19.18 6.38
CA ILE A 328 5.91 18.62 7.73
C ILE A 328 4.78 17.60 7.82
N SER A 329 4.98 16.55 8.62
CA SER A 329 3.98 15.51 8.79
C SER A 329 2.63 16.08 9.23
N ARG A 330 1.55 15.46 8.77
CA ARG A 330 0.17 15.80 9.16
C ARG A 330 -0.07 15.60 10.66
N MET A 331 0.73 14.73 11.25
CA MET A 331 0.72 14.36 12.66
C MET A 331 1.43 15.37 13.55
N ALA A 332 2.21 16.29 12.97
CA ALA A 332 2.93 17.28 13.75
C ALA A 332 1.96 18.21 14.51
N PRO A 333 2.31 18.65 15.73
CA PRO A 333 1.54 19.62 16.49
C PRO A 333 1.28 20.91 15.71
N VAL A 334 0.16 21.59 16.04
CA VAL A 334 -0.25 22.85 15.41
C VAL A 334 0.86 23.91 15.45
N SER A 335 1.63 23.98 16.54
CA SER A 335 2.77 24.90 16.69
C SER A 335 3.84 24.69 15.61
N GLN A 336 4.22 23.44 15.34
CA GLN A 336 5.22 23.09 14.32
C GLN A 336 4.67 23.32 12.91
N GLN A 337 3.39 23.01 12.67
CA GLN A 337 2.71 23.32 11.40
C GLN A 337 2.75 24.83 11.11
N LEU A 338 2.44 25.68 12.11
CA LEU A 338 2.48 27.14 11.98
C LEU A 338 3.86 27.69 11.64
N LEU A 339 4.92 27.12 12.23
CA LEU A 339 6.31 27.49 11.88
C LEU A 339 6.62 27.15 10.42
N VAL A 340 6.24 25.96 9.96
CA VAL A 340 6.51 25.52 8.58
C VAL A 340 5.69 26.30 7.55
N LEU A 341 4.43 26.64 7.84
CA LEU A 341 3.63 27.54 7.01
C LEU A 341 4.31 28.92 6.86
N ALA A 342 4.78 29.49 7.98
CA ALA A 342 5.48 30.76 7.96
C ALA A 342 6.82 30.69 7.21
N ILE A 343 7.60 29.60 7.34
CA ILE A 343 8.84 29.42 6.59
C ILE A 343 8.56 29.37 5.09
N ASN A 344 7.56 28.61 4.64
CA ASN A 344 7.22 28.56 3.21
C ASN A 344 6.75 29.93 2.70
N GLU A 345 5.88 30.63 3.43
CA GLU A 345 5.44 31.97 3.02
C GLU A 345 6.56 33.01 3.04
N ALA A 346 7.56 32.88 3.91
CA ALA A 346 8.72 33.77 3.92
C ALA A 346 9.54 33.70 2.61
N PHE A 347 9.46 32.59 1.87
CA PHE A 347 10.09 32.49 0.54
C PHE A 347 9.30 33.21 -0.57
N GLY A 348 8.08 33.68 -0.28
CA GLY A 348 7.24 34.43 -1.22
C GLY A 348 6.87 33.60 -2.46
N GLU A 349 6.94 34.21 -3.65
CA GLU A 349 6.58 33.54 -4.91
C GLU A 349 7.48 32.36 -5.29
N ARG A 350 8.66 32.24 -4.66
CA ARG A 350 9.56 31.09 -4.87
C ARG A 350 9.05 29.80 -4.24
N GLN A 351 8.17 29.87 -3.25
CA GLN A 351 7.74 28.68 -2.52
C GLN A 351 7.08 27.64 -3.45
N ALA A 352 7.38 26.37 -3.23
CA ALA A 352 6.77 25.27 -3.97
C ALA A 352 5.45 24.79 -3.33
N VAL A 353 4.69 25.68 -2.68
CA VAL A 353 3.40 25.38 -2.04
C VAL A 353 2.34 26.32 -2.60
N ARG A 354 1.17 25.78 -2.95
CA ARG A 354 -0.01 26.56 -3.37
C ARG A 354 -1.20 26.16 -2.53
N MET A 355 -2.18 27.06 -2.39
CA MET A 355 -3.40 26.78 -1.64
C MET A 355 -4.60 26.63 -2.58
N ILE A 356 -5.51 25.73 -2.25
CA ILE A 356 -6.83 25.58 -2.87
C ILE A 356 -7.92 25.68 -1.79
N PRO A 357 -9.20 25.89 -2.16
CA PRO A 357 -10.30 25.79 -1.20
C PRO A 357 -10.28 24.43 -0.50
N GLN A 358 -10.68 24.41 0.78
CA GLN A 358 -10.69 23.17 1.56
C GLN A 358 -11.48 22.06 0.87
N LEU A 359 -10.88 20.86 0.81
CA LEU A 359 -11.49 19.67 0.23
C LEU A 359 -12.43 18.95 1.20
N GLU A 360 -12.07 18.91 2.47
CA GLU A 360 -12.79 18.17 3.50
C GLU A 360 -13.97 18.97 4.06
N SER A 361 -15.03 18.26 4.44
CA SER A 361 -16.21 18.85 5.06
C SER A 361 -15.92 19.29 6.51
N GLU A 362 -16.49 20.43 6.95
CA GLU A 362 -16.45 20.83 8.37
C GLU A 362 -17.49 20.04 9.20
N GLY A 363 -17.18 19.84 10.49
CA GLY A 363 -17.99 19.13 11.47
C GLY A 363 -17.42 19.26 12.89
N ALA A 364 -18.15 18.75 13.89
CA ALA A 364 -17.70 18.71 15.28
C ALA A 364 -16.50 17.78 15.45
N SER A 365 -15.63 18.10 16.42
CA SER A 365 -14.47 17.28 16.71
C SER A 365 -14.83 16.04 17.55
N PHE A 366 -13.99 15.01 17.50
CA PHE A 366 -14.21 13.79 18.30
C PHE A 366 -14.24 14.06 19.82
N PRO A 367 -13.35 14.91 20.40
CA PRO A 367 -13.45 15.28 21.82
C PRO A 367 -14.75 16.02 22.16
N GLU A 368 -15.21 16.93 21.29
CA GLU A 368 -16.50 17.61 21.49
C GLU A 368 -17.66 16.61 21.56
N LEU A 369 -17.70 15.63 20.64
CA LEU A 369 -18.72 14.58 20.67
C LEU A 369 -18.66 13.78 21.98
N CYS A 370 -17.46 13.41 22.44
CA CYS A 370 -17.30 12.69 23.71
C CYS A 370 -17.87 13.49 24.89
N GLU A 371 -17.63 14.79 24.94
CA GLU A 371 -18.17 15.67 25.99
C GLU A 371 -19.70 15.81 25.90
N MET A 372 -20.27 15.90 24.69
CA MET A 372 -21.73 15.93 24.50
C MET A 372 -22.40 14.63 24.99
N ILE A 373 -21.76 13.47 24.76
CA ILE A 373 -22.25 12.18 25.28
C ILE A 373 -22.19 12.16 26.81
N LYS A 374 -21.08 12.62 27.41
CA LYS A 374 -20.93 12.69 28.88
C LYS A 374 -21.96 13.60 29.55
N LYS A 375 -22.40 14.65 28.86
CA LYS A 375 -23.45 15.58 29.32
C LYS A 375 -24.88 15.07 29.08
N GLU A 376 -25.04 13.84 28.57
CA GLU A 376 -26.33 13.23 28.23
C GLU A 376 -27.13 14.03 27.17
N GLU A 377 -26.45 14.83 26.35
CA GLU A 377 -27.07 15.60 25.27
C GLU A 377 -27.42 14.71 24.07
N ILE A 378 -26.71 13.59 23.91
CA ILE A 378 -26.87 12.62 22.81
C ILE A 378 -27.66 11.39 23.29
N LYS A 379 -28.62 10.95 22.47
CA LYS A 379 -29.47 9.78 22.72
C LYS A 379 -29.34 8.72 21.63
N ASP A 380 -29.22 9.15 20.37
CA ASP A 380 -29.03 8.28 19.21
C ASP A 380 -27.67 8.55 18.58
N LEU A 381 -26.91 7.49 18.34
CA LEU A 381 -25.59 7.57 17.69
C LEU A 381 -25.57 6.70 16.44
N LEU A 382 -25.24 7.33 15.32
CA LEU A 382 -25.01 6.68 14.04
C LEU A 382 -23.51 6.68 13.73
N ILE A 383 -22.87 5.52 13.69
CA ILE A 383 -21.44 5.38 13.37
C ILE A 383 -21.30 4.84 11.94
N ILE A 384 -20.58 5.55 11.08
CA ILE A 384 -20.44 5.23 9.66
C ILE A 384 -18.96 5.10 9.29
N GLY A 385 -18.52 3.86 8.98
CA GLY A 385 -17.19 3.56 8.47
C GLY A 385 -16.04 3.77 9.46
N ALA A 386 -16.32 4.14 10.72
CA ALA A 386 -15.33 4.36 11.77
C ALA A 386 -15.35 3.23 12.80
N ASN A 387 -14.19 2.91 13.39
CA ASN A 387 -14.04 1.86 14.43
C ASN A 387 -13.48 2.40 15.77
N PRO A 388 -14.13 3.40 16.40
CA PRO A 388 -13.64 4.08 17.60
C PRO A 388 -13.45 3.17 18.82
N VAL A 389 -14.17 2.04 18.96
CA VAL A 389 -13.91 1.09 20.05
C VAL A 389 -12.48 0.53 20.01
N TYR A 390 -11.90 0.44 18.81
CA TYR A 390 -10.53 -0.01 18.61
C TYR A 390 -9.51 1.13 18.59
N ASN A 391 -9.80 2.22 17.86
CA ASN A 391 -8.80 3.25 17.53
C ASN A 391 -8.97 4.60 18.26
N ALA A 392 -9.99 4.76 19.12
CA ALA A 392 -10.11 5.95 19.97
C ALA A 392 -8.89 6.10 20.91
N PRO A 393 -8.53 7.35 21.29
CA PRO A 393 -7.51 7.60 22.29
C PRO A 393 -7.79 6.83 23.58
N GLY A 394 -6.77 6.25 24.20
CA GLY A 394 -6.97 5.38 25.36
C GLY A 394 -7.66 6.09 26.54
N ASP A 395 -7.52 7.41 26.67
CA ASP A 395 -8.14 8.27 27.70
C ASP A 395 -9.54 8.77 27.36
N SER A 396 -10.07 8.47 26.17
CA SER A 396 -11.42 8.87 25.75
C SER A 396 -12.53 8.07 26.45
N HIS A 397 -12.22 6.87 26.95
CA HIS A 397 -13.21 5.92 27.51
C HIS A 397 -14.39 5.66 26.54
N TRP A 398 -14.11 5.66 25.24
CA TRP A 398 -15.13 5.50 24.20
C TRP A 398 -16.00 4.24 24.36
N PRO A 399 -15.47 3.05 24.67
CA PRO A 399 -16.29 1.85 24.83
C PRO A 399 -17.37 2.00 25.92
N GLU A 400 -17.07 2.73 27.00
CA GLU A 400 -18.03 3.06 28.06
C GLU A 400 -19.07 4.08 27.57
N LEU A 401 -18.64 5.14 26.87
CA LEU A 401 -19.53 6.16 26.31
C LEU A 401 -20.50 5.60 25.27
N GLN A 402 -20.04 4.71 24.40
CA GLN A 402 -20.91 4.07 23.41
C GLN A 402 -21.96 3.18 24.08
N ARG A 403 -21.60 2.47 25.16
CA ARG A 403 -22.54 1.60 25.91
C ARG A 403 -23.58 2.36 26.71
N SER A 404 -23.29 3.60 27.13
CA SER A 404 -24.26 4.39 27.88
C SER A 404 -25.42 4.91 27.01
N LEU A 405 -25.25 4.89 25.68
CA LEU A 405 -26.26 5.39 24.76
C LEU A 405 -27.39 4.35 24.52
N PRO A 406 -28.67 4.77 24.55
CA PRO A 406 -29.80 3.87 24.32
C PRO A 406 -29.84 3.23 22.93
N SER A 407 -29.37 3.94 21.90
CA SER A 407 -29.55 3.59 20.49
C SER A 407 -28.28 3.89 19.71
N VAL A 408 -27.58 2.82 19.31
CA VAL A 408 -26.35 2.89 18.51
C VAL A 408 -26.50 2.04 17.26
N VAL A 409 -26.36 2.68 16.10
CA VAL A 409 -26.44 2.05 14.78
C VAL A 409 -25.09 2.18 14.09
N HIS A 410 -24.48 1.05 13.73
CA HIS A 410 -23.17 0.99 13.09
C HIS A 410 -23.27 0.50 11.64
N PHE A 411 -22.72 1.29 10.72
CA PHE A 411 -22.53 0.93 9.32
C PHE A 411 -21.04 0.71 9.05
N GLY A 412 -20.66 -0.51 8.67
CA GLY A 412 -19.24 -0.85 8.45
C GLY A 412 -19.05 -1.93 7.40
N LEU A 413 -17.84 -1.97 6.82
CA LEU A 413 -17.45 -3.01 5.86
C LEU A 413 -17.28 -4.39 6.52
N LEU A 414 -16.84 -4.38 7.79
CA LEU A 414 -16.59 -5.56 8.62
C LEU A 414 -17.43 -5.48 9.90
N ASN A 415 -17.80 -6.65 10.43
CA ASN A 415 -18.36 -6.76 11.77
C ASN A 415 -17.21 -6.68 12.79
N ASP A 416 -16.81 -5.45 13.13
CA ASP A 416 -15.62 -5.14 13.91
C ASP A 416 -15.85 -5.02 15.43
N GLU A 417 -14.88 -4.42 16.14
CA GLU A 417 -14.97 -4.11 17.56
C GLU A 417 -16.12 -3.15 17.87
N THR A 418 -16.35 -2.13 17.04
CA THR A 418 -17.43 -1.14 17.25
C THR A 418 -18.80 -1.76 17.06
N ALA A 419 -18.94 -2.67 16.09
CA ALA A 419 -20.16 -3.45 15.89
C ALA A 419 -20.57 -4.25 17.14
N ALA A 420 -19.62 -4.72 17.96
CA ALA A 420 -19.92 -5.47 19.19
C ALA A 420 -20.53 -4.61 20.31
N TYR A 421 -20.44 -3.29 20.17
CA TYR A 421 -20.96 -2.30 21.12
C TYR A 421 -22.16 -1.53 20.53
N ALA A 422 -22.68 -1.96 19.38
CA ALA A 422 -23.81 -1.34 18.71
C ALA A 422 -25.08 -2.19 18.87
N ASN A 423 -26.25 -1.55 18.93
CA ASN A 423 -27.53 -2.25 18.88
C ASN A 423 -27.78 -2.82 17.49
N TRP A 424 -27.38 -2.10 16.44
CA TRP A 424 -27.53 -2.50 15.06
C TRP A 424 -26.20 -2.47 14.32
N HIS A 425 -25.94 -3.50 13.52
CA HIS A 425 -24.84 -3.54 12.57
C HIS A 425 -25.38 -3.75 11.15
N ILE A 426 -25.00 -2.87 10.24
CA ILE A 426 -25.42 -2.89 8.84
C ILE A 426 -24.17 -2.93 7.94
N PRO A 427 -24.14 -3.86 6.97
CA PRO A 427 -23.06 -3.91 5.98
C PRO A 427 -23.02 -2.68 5.07
N LEU A 428 -21.87 -2.02 5.03
CA LEU A 428 -21.56 -0.92 4.11
C LEU A 428 -20.95 -1.47 2.81
N SER A 429 -21.36 -0.93 1.66
CA SER A 429 -20.82 -1.34 0.35
C SER A 429 -19.37 -0.91 0.16
N HIS A 430 -18.59 -1.77 -0.49
CA HIS A 430 -17.25 -1.42 -0.96
C HIS A 430 -17.35 -0.42 -2.12
N TYR A 431 -16.35 0.44 -2.33
CA TYR A 431 -16.40 1.49 -3.36
C TYR A 431 -16.55 0.96 -4.80
N LEU A 432 -16.19 -0.30 -5.04
CA LEU A 432 -16.39 -0.99 -6.33
C LEU A 432 -17.82 -1.55 -6.53
N GLU A 433 -18.68 -1.43 -5.53
CA GLU A 433 -20.07 -1.93 -5.52
C GLU A 433 -21.11 -0.80 -5.52
N CYS A 434 -20.68 0.46 -5.35
CA CYS A 434 -21.59 1.60 -5.28
C CYS A 434 -21.12 2.79 -6.12
N TRP A 435 -22.10 3.55 -6.62
CA TRP A 435 -21.86 4.83 -7.27
C TRP A 435 -21.42 5.89 -6.25
N GLY A 436 -20.48 6.72 -6.66
CA GLY A 436 -20.01 7.86 -5.86
C GLY A 436 -19.26 8.89 -6.70
N ASP A 437 -18.79 9.94 -6.03
CA ASP A 437 -17.87 10.92 -6.58
C ASP A 437 -16.88 11.38 -5.51
N SER A 438 -15.76 11.96 -5.94
CA SER A 438 -14.76 12.50 -5.04
C SER A 438 -13.96 13.63 -5.72
N LYS A 439 -13.00 14.17 -4.99
CA LYS A 439 -11.97 15.07 -5.51
C LYS A 439 -10.59 14.46 -5.26
N THR A 440 -9.63 14.66 -6.16
CA THR A 440 -8.23 14.30 -5.94
C THR A 440 -7.60 15.18 -4.85
N SER A 441 -6.38 14.86 -4.41
CA SER A 441 -5.57 15.73 -3.53
C SER A 441 -5.30 17.12 -4.10
N SER A 442 -5.30 17.22 -5.43
CA SER A 442 -5.20 18.48 -6.17
C SER A 442 -6.56 19.16 -6.43
N GLY A 443 -7.67 18.56 -5.95
CA GLY A 443 -9.03 19.09 -6.01
C GLY A 443 -9.81 18.84 -7.30
N LEU A 444 -9.30 17.98 -8.20
CA LEU A 444 -10.00 17.63 -9.45
C LEU A 444 -11.15 16.66 -9.19
N TYR A 445 -12.31 16.88 -9.80
CA TYR A 445 -13.48 16.01 -9.68
C TYR A 445 -13.28 14.67 -10.39
N VAL A 446 -13.60 13.58 -9.70
CA VAL A 446 -13.46 12.20 -10.18
C VAL A 446 -14.72 11.40 -9.91
N SER A 447 -15.03 10.47 -10.82
CA SER A 447 -16.17 9.57 -10.68
C SER A 447 -15.79 8.26 -9.98
N GLN A 448 -16.69 7.73 -9.17
CA GLN A 448 -16.59 6.38 -8.61
C GLN A 448 -17.67 5.52 -9.24
N GLN A 449 -17.27 4.69 -10.19
CA GLN A 449 -18.13 3.72 -10.87
C GLN A 449 -18.08 2.39 -10.13
N PRO A 450 -19.25 1.77 -9.86
CA PRO A 450 -19.30 0.38 -9.46
C PRO A 450 -18.98 -0.51 -10.66
N LEU A 451 -18.29 -1.62 -10.42
CA LEU A 451 -17.97 -2.61 -11.44
C LEU A 451 -18.77 -3.89 -11.28
N ILE A 452 -19.27 -4.14 -10.07
CA ILE A 452 -20.03 -5.33 -9.70
C ILE A 452 -21.20 -4.89 -8.83
N GLU A 453 -22.31 -5.63 -8.88
CA GLU A 453 -23.39 -5.44 -7.93
C GLU A 453 -22.94 -5.79 -6.50
N PRO A 454 -23.54 -5.21 -5.44
CA PRO A 454 -23.19 -5.52 -4.06
C PRO A 454 -23.27 -7.03 -3.77
N LEU A 455 -22.12 -7.65 -3.49
CA LEU A 455 -22.01 -9.11 -3.31
C LEU A 455 -22.89 -9.64 -2.17
N PHE A 456 -23.15 -8.78 -1.18
CA PHE A 456 -23.85 -9.12 0.05
C PHE A 456 -25.12 -8.28 0.29
N GLY A 457 -25.62 -7.57 -0.72
CA GLY A 457 -26.80 -6.71 -0.57
C GLY A 457 -26.62 -5.53 0.39
N SER A 458 -25.37 -5.11 0.60
CA SER A 458 -24.95 -3.98 1.44
C SER A 458 -25.50 -2.64 0.95
N ILE A 459 -25.45 -1.63 1.81
CA ILE A 459 -25.96 -0.28 1.53
C ILE A 459 -24.81 0.66 1.17
N GLY A 460 -24.93 1.41 0.08
CA GLY A 460 -23.96 2.45 -0.27
C GLY A 460 -24.05 3.68 0.64
N LEU A 461 -22.94 4.39 0.83
CA LEU A 461 -22.89 5.61 1.66
C LEU A 461 -23.88 6.68 1.18
N LEU A 462 -23.90 6.98 -0.13
CA LEU A 462 -24.81 8.00 -0.67
C LEU A 462 -26.27 7.59 -0.57
N GLU A 463 -26.54 6.29 -0.71
CA GLU A 463 -27.89 5.73 -0.57
C GLU A 463 -28.38 5.85 0.88
N LEU A 464 -27.52 5.57 1.87
CA LEU A 464 -27.83 5.79 3.29
C LEU A 464 -28.30 7.22 3.55
N PHE A 465 -27.59 8.23 3.05
CA PHE A 465 -28.00 9.62 3.22
C PHE A 465 -29.27 9.98 2.45
N ALA A 466 -29.49 9.39 1.27
CA ALA A 466 -30.75 9.54 0.56
C ALA A 466 -31.93 8.96 1.36
N PHE A 467 -31.73 7.83 2.04
CA PHE A 467 -32.74 7.24 2.93
C PHE A 467 -33.02 8.13 4.14
N MET A 468 -31.97 8.69 4.76
CA MET A 468 -32.12 9.68 5.82
C MET A 468 -32.87 10.95 5.36
N ASN A 469 -32.74 11.29 4.08
CA ASN A 469 -33.47 12.39 3.44
C ASN A 469 -34.89 12.01 2.96
N GLY A 470 -35.33 10.77 3.17
CA GLY A 470 -36.70 10.32 2.91
C GLY A 470 -36.92 9.64 1.56
N THR A 471 -35.88 9.34 0.78
CA THR A 471 -35.98 8.67 -0.53
C THR A 471 -36.05 7.15 -0.37
N TRP A 472 -37.17 6.64 0.12
CA TRP A 472 -37.35 5.23 0.48
C TRP A 472 -37.75 4.33 -0.69
N GLU A 473 -38.26 4.91 -1.78
CA GLU A 473 -38.86 4.18 -2.91
C GLU A 473 -37.87 3.18 -3.52
N ALA A 474 -36.58 3.53 -3.55
CA ALA A 474 -35.52 2.67 -4.08
C ALA A 474 -35.16 1.46 -3.20
N LEU A 475 -35.50 1.47 -1.90
CA LEU A 475 -35.33 0.31 -1.01
C LEU A 475 -36.50 -0.66 -1.11
N GLU A 476 -37.71 -0.14 -1.36
CA GLU A 476 -38.95 -0.90 -1.44
C GLU A 476 -39.09 -1.66 -2.76
N GLU A 477 -38.53 -1.15 -3.87
CA GLU A 477 -38.54 -1.76 -5.21
C GLU A 477 -37.56 -2.95 -5.37
N SER A 478 -36.98 -3.48 -4.29
CA SER A 478 -35.97 -4.55 -4.35
C SER A 478 -36.52 -5.98 -4.51
N GLU A 479 -37.75 -6.15 -5.02
CA GLU A 479 -38.04 -7.39 -5.72
C GLU A 479 -37.26 -7.36 -7.05
N PRO A 480 -36.42 -8.36 -7.35
CA PRO A 480 -35.70 -8.37 -8.61
C PRO A 480 -36.71 -8.24 -9.74
N THR A 481 -36.57 -7.18 -10.54
CA THR A 481 -37.40 -6.98 -11.72
C THR A 481 -37.40 -8.31 -12.49
N PRO A 482 -38.56 -8.97 -12.66
CA PRO A 482 -38.60 -10.30 -13.24
C PRO A 482 -37.83 -10.28 -14.57
N PRO A 483 -37.03 -11.30 -14.92
CA PRO A 483 -36.29 -11.32 -16.18
C PRO A 483 -37.19 -11.06 -17.40
N SER A 484 -38.49 -11.34 -17.31
CA SER A 484 -39.51 -11.04 -18.31
C SER A 484 -39.72 -9.54 -18.60
N MET A 485 -39.41 -8.64 -17.65
CA MET A 485 -39.43 -7.18 -17.86
C MET A 485 -38.11 -6.64 -18.42
N LEU A 486 -37.00 -7.36 -18.25
CA LEU A 486 -35.73 -7.11 -18.97
C LEU A 486 -35.75 -7.66 -20.41
N ALA A 487 -36.76 -8.48 -20.75
CA ALA A 487 -36.87 -9.22 -22.00
C ALA A 487 -37.83 -8.59 -23.03
N GLN A 488 -38.41 -7.42 -22.78
CA GLN A 488 -39.15 -6.72 -23.82
C GLN A 488 -38.17 -5.96 -24.73
N PRO A 489 -38.04 -6.31 -26.03
CA PRO A 489 -37.41 -5.40 -26.96
C PRO A 489 -38.18 -4.06 -26.91
N PRO A 490 -37.49 -2.91 -27.04
CA PRO A 490 -38.18 -1.63 -27.11
C PRO A 490 -39.24 -1.74 -28.20
N VAL A 491 -40.51 -1.55 -27.84
CA VAL A 491 -41.53 -1.18 -28.82
C VAL A 491 -40.94 0.00 -29.59
N ALA A 492 -40.89 -0.11 -30.91
CA ALA A 492 -40.25 0.88 -31.78
C ALA A 492 -40.70 2.29 -31.39
N GLY A 493 -39.81 3.06 -30.75
CA GLY A 493 -40.06 4.45 -30.37
C GLY A 493 -39.86 4.86 -28.91
N ALA A 494 -39.67 3.94 -27.95
CA ALA A 494 -39.34 4.33 -26.57
C ALA A 494 -38.33 3.37 -25.91
N PRO A 495 -37.22 3.85 -25.30
CA PRO A 495 -36.39 3.00 -24.46
C PRO A 495 -37.21 2.55 -23.23
N PRO A 496 -37.12 1.28 -22.80
CA PRO A 496 -37.69 0.87 -21.52
C PRO A 496 -37.09 1.75 -20.43
N PHE A 497 -37.95 2.47 -19.71
CA PHE A 497 -37.54 3.35 -18.61
C PHE A 497 -37.17 2.48 -17.41
N ILE A 498 -35.98 1.88 -17.45
CA ILE A 498 -35.36 1.38 -16.22
C ILE A 498 -34.91 2.64 -15.48
N PRO A 499 -35.50 2.99 -14.32
CA PRO A 499 -35.02 4.12 -13.55
C PRO A 499 -33.54 3.90 -13.23
N LEU A 500 -32.70 4.89 -13.51
CA LEU A 500 -31.28 4.82 -13.18
C LEU A 500 -31.11 4.46 -11.69
N PRO A 501 -30.13 3.62 -11.32
CA PRO A 501 -29.84 3.30 -9.93
C PRO A 501 -29.77 4.58 -9.07
N LEU A 502 -30.28 4.53 -7.83
CA LEU A 502 -30.38 5.71 -6.98
C LEU A 502 -29.03 6.43 -6.84
N GLY A 503 -27.95 5.71 -6.50
CA GLY A 503 -26.63 6.30 -6.40
C GLY A 503 -26.18 7.02 -7.67
N LEU A 504 -26.46 6.46 -8.85
CA LEU A 504 -26.14 7.09 -10.14
C LEU A 504 -26.93 8.39 -10.33
N ARG A 505 -28.22 8.41 -10.00
CA ARG A 505 -29.06 9.63 -10.08
C ARG A 505 -28.50 10.73 -9.18
N LEU A 506 -28.18 10.40 -7.93
CA LEU A 506 -27.67 11.36 -6.95
C LEU A 506 -26.36 12.01 -7.40
N VAL A 507 -25.42 11.20 -7.90
CA VAL A 507 -24.12 11.70 -8.39
C VAL A 507 -24.31 12.56 -9.63
N ARG A 508 -25.13 12.09 -10.59
CA ARG A 508 -25.41 12.81 -11.83
C ARG A 508 -26.06 14.17 -11.55
N ASP A 509 -27.01 14.23 -10.62
CA ASP A 509 -27.69 15.46 -10.24
C ASP A 509 -26.72 16.46 -9.58
N THR A 510 -25.86 16.00 -8.67
CA THR A 510 -24.81 16.85 -8.08
C THR A 510 -23.86 17.37 -9.15
N PHE A 511 -23.39 16.49 -10.04
CA PHE A 511 -22.45 16.87 -11.09
C PHE A 511 -23.00 18.00 -11.96
N PHE A 512 -24.25 17.92 -12.40
CA PHE A 512 -24.86 18.98 -13.21
C PHE A 512 -25.29 20.22 -12.43
N LYS A 513 -25.44 20.15 -11.10
CA LYS A 513 -25.56 21.32 -10.24
C LYS A 513 -24.23 22.09 -10.15
N LEU A 514 -23.11 21.36 -10.09
CA LEU A 514 -21.75 21.96 -10.01
C LEU A 514 -21.24 22.43 -11.38
N PHE A 515 -21.55 21.68 -12.44
CA PHE A 515 -21.09 21.92 -13.81
C PHE A 515 -22.29 21.93 -14.78
N PRO A 516 -23.04 23.06 -14.85
CA PRO A 516 -24.19 23.16 -15.73
C PRO A 516 -23.81 23.01 -17.22
N ALA A 517 -24.59 22.22 -17.96
CA ALA A 517 -24.49 22.06 -19.42
C ALA A 517 -25.91 22.04 -20.04
N ALA A 518 -26.07 22.22 -21.35
CA ALA A 518 -27.38 22.29 -22.02
C ALA A 518 -27.57 21.16 -23.06
N GLY A 519 -28.82 20.70 -23.24
CA GLY A 519 -29.20 19.81 -24.35
C GLY A 519 -28.38 18.51 -24.47
N SER A 520 -28.02 18.16 -25.71
CA SER A 520 -27.24 16.96 -26.06
C SER A 520 -25.82 16.93 -25.47
N ASP A 521 -25.28 18.07 -25.05
CA ASP A 521 -23.95 18.16 -24.46
C ASP A 521 -23.91 17.53 -23.06
N LYS A 522 -25.05 17.49 -22.35
CA LYS A 522 -25.14 16.85 -21.02
C LYS A 522 -24.75 15.37 -21.07
N ASP A 523 -25.38 14.59 -21.95
CA ASP A 523 -25.12 13.15 -22.01
C ASP A 523 -23.71 12.84 -22.50
N LEU A 524 -23.17 13.66 -23.42
CA LEU A 524 -21.80 13.52 -23.90
C LEU A 524 -20.77 13.81 -22.80
N ILE A 525 -20.94 14.91 -22.06
CA ILE A 525 -20.06 15.28 -20.94
C ILE A 525 -20.11 14.20 -19.86
N TRP A 526 -21.30 13.70 -19.50
CA TRP A 526 -21.46 12.63 -18.52
C TRP A 526 -20.75 11.34 -18.96
N ARG A 527 -20.98 10.89 -20.20
CA ARG A 527 -20.31 9.70 -20.75
C ARG A 527 -18.79 9.89 -20.81
N LYS A 528 -18.31 11.09 -21.14
CA LYS A 528 -16.88 11.40 -21.15
C LYS A 528 -16.28 11.37 -19.74
N LEU A 529 -16.96 11.91 -18.73
CA LEU A 529 -16.56 11.79 -17.33
C LEU A 529 -16.46 10.32 -16.90
N LEU A 530 -17.43 9.48 -17.27
CA LEU A 530 -17.39 8.05 -16.94
C LEU A 530 -16.30 7.31 -17.73
N HIS A 531 -16.06 7.66 -18.99
CA HIS A 531 -15.01 7.06 -19.78
C HIS A 531 -13.62 7.44 -19.27
N ASP A 532 -13.37 8.73 -19.07
CA ASP A 532 -12.07 9.27 -18.68
C ASP A 532 -11.80 9.08 -17.17
N GLY A 533 -12.86 8.99 -16.35
CA GLY A 533 -12.82 8.82 -14.89
C GLY A 533 -12.70 10.13 -14.10
N PHE A 534 -12.52 11.27 -14.78
CA PHE A 534 -12.36 12.59 -14.17
C PHE A 534 -12.90 13.69 -15.09
N TYR A 535 -13.18 14.87 -14.52
CA TYR A 535 -13.61 16.05 -15.28
C TYR A 535 -12.52 17.12 -15.28
N LYS A 536 -11.81 17.29 -16.40
CA LYS A 536 -10.62 18.15 -16.48
C LYS A 536 -10.90 19.61 -16.13
N GLU A 537 -12.06 20.10 -16.54
CA GLU A 537 -12.53 21.47 -16.36
C GLU A 537 -12.89 21.79 -14.90
N SER A 538 -12.92 20.78 -14.01
CA SER A 538 -13.12 20.96 -12.56
C SER A 538 -11.87 21.36 -11.77
N SER A 539 -10.74 21.58 -12.44
CA SER A 539 -9.47 21.93 -11.78
C SER A 539 -9.67 23.16 -10.87
N PRO A 540 -9.31 23.09 -9.57
CA PRO A 540 -9.56 24.21 -8.68
C PRO A 540 -8.64 25.38 -9.02
N GLN A 541 -9.12 26.58 -8.75
CA GLN A 541 -8.29 27.78 -8.82
C GLN A 541 -7.43 27.88 -7.55
N PHE A 542 -6.15 28.22 -7.73
CA PHE A 542 -5.29 28.52 -6.61
C PHE A 542 -5.74 29.80 -5.92
N VAL A 543 -5.79 29.77 -4.59
CA VAL A 543 -6.17 30.90 -3.74
C VAL A 543 -4.91 31.61 -3.29
N ASN A 544 -4.84 32.92 -3.52
CA ASN A 544 -3.80 33.78 -2.94
C ASN A 544 -4.32 34.32 -1.61
N ALA A 545 -4.23 33.53 -0.55
CA ALA A 545 -4.65 33.95 0.79
C ALA A 545 -3.56 34.81 1.44
N VAL A 546 -3.96 35.88 2.11
CA VAL A 546 -3.03 36.78 2.81
C VAL A 546 -2.70 36.19 4.18
N PRO A 547 -1.42 35.90 4.50
CA PRO A 547 -1.05 35.40 5.82
C PRO A 547 -1.28 36.46 6.90
N LYS A 548 -1.80 36.03 8.05
CA LYS A 548 -2.04 36.88 9.22
C LYS A 548 -0.81 36.91 10.14
N TRP A 549 0.24 37.60 9.69
CA TRP A 549 1.53 37.67 10.38
C TRP A 549 1.45 38.19 11.83
N GLU A 550 0.55 39.12 12.14
CA GLU A 550 0.38 39.64 13.51
C GLU A 550 -0.22 38.60 14.47
N GLU A 551 -1.27 37.89 14.04
CA GLU A 551 -1.90 36.81 14.84
C GLU A 551 -0.92 35.63 15.01
N TRP A 552 -0.17 35.31 13.95
CA TRP A 552 0.92 34.34 14.00
C TRP A 552 2.00 34.75 15.02
N SER A 553 2.47 36.00 14.98
CA SER A 553 3.51 36.49 15.89
C SER A 553 3.12 36.33 17.35
N LYS A 554 1.88 36.71 17.71
CA LYS A 554 1.34 36.52 19.07
C LYS A 554 1.29 35.05 19.49
N SER A 555 1.00 34.16 18.53
CA SER A 555 0.92 32.71 18.77
C SER A 555 2.30 32.09 19.01
N VAL A 556 3.33 32.58 18.30
CA VAL A 556 4.69 32.02 18.38
C VAL A 556 5.51 32.65 19.51
N GLU A 557 5.31 33.92 19.85
CA GLU A 557 5.98 34.56 21.01
C GLU A 557 5.65 33.87 22.34
N ASN A 558 4.45 33.31 22.46
CA ASN A 558 3.99 32.58 23.65
C ASN A 558 4.17 31.06 23.55
N LEU A 559 4.90 30.59 22.55
CA LEU A 559 5.07 29.17 22.25
C LEU A 559 5.89 28.48 23.34
N LYS A 560 5.23 27.60 24.09
CA LYS A 560 5.87 26.77 25.11
C LYS A 560 6.46 25.53 24.46
N VAL A 561 7.78 25.53 24.28
CA VAL A 561 8.50 24.37 23.74
C VAL A 561 8.38 23.19 24.70
N GLN A 562 7.62 22.16 24.29
CA GLN A 562 7.51 20.91 25.03
C GLN A 562 8.73 20.04 24.75
N ARG A 563 9.70 20.04 25.67
CA ARG A 563 10.97 19.33 25.52
C ARG A 563 11.12 18.23 26.56
N THR A 564 11.64 17.08 26.15
CA THR A 564 12.10 16.04 27.06
C THR A 564 13.57 16.24 27.44
N ASN A 565 13.94 15.84 28.65
CA ASN A 565 15.36 15.81 29.02
C ASN A 565 16.14 14.85 28.10
N LYS A 566 17.44 15.09 27.90
CA LYS A 566 18.29 14.29 26.99
C LYS A 566 18.15 12.77 27.24
N GLU A 567 18.10 12.39 28.52
CA GLU A 567 18.00 11.01 28.96
C GLU A 567 16.58 10.44 29.08
N GLN A 568 15.56 11.28 29.01
CA GLN A 568 14.17 10.85 29.14
C GLN A 568 13.71 10.17 27.84
N LEU A 569 12.91 9.11 27.99
CA LEU A 569 12.30 8.40 26.88
C LEU A 569 11.07 9.15 26.37
N GLU A 570 10.91 9.17 25.05
CA GLU A 570 9.64 9.46 24.39
C GLU A 570 9.14 8.21 23.65
N LEU A 571 7.82 8.01 23.61
CA LEU A 571 7.18 7.01 22.75
C LEU A 571 6.38 7.74 21.69
N VAL A 572 6.65 7.42 20.42
CA VAL A 572 6.08 8.03 19.23
C VAL A 572 5.19 7.01 18.51
N PHE A 573 3.96 7.40 18.21
CA PHE A 573 3.02 6.60 17.45
C PHE A 573 3.03 7.03 15.99
N TYR A 574 2.87 6.09 15.06
CA TYR A 574 2.78 6.40 13.64
C TYR A 574 1.85 5.41 12.92
N PRO A 575 1.11 5.84 11.87
CA PRO A 575 0.30 4.93 11.06
C PRO A 575 1.22 3.92 10.35
N CYS A 576 0.81 2.65 10.30
CA CYS A 576 1.58 1.67 9.57
C CYS A 576 1.43 1.89 8.05
N PRO A 577 2.51 2.01 7.26
CA PRO A 577 2.39 2.18 5.81
C PRO A 577 1.65 1.05 5.08
N LYS A 578 1.47 -0.11 5.72
CA LYS A 578 0.75 -1.26 5.16
C LYS A 578 -0.74 -1.24 5.48
N VAL A 579 -1.09 -1.03 6.74
CA VAL A 579 -2.46 -1.22 7.25
C VAL A 579 -3.11 0.07 7.79
N ASP A 580 -2.41 1.20 7.64
CA ASP A 580 -2.80 2.55 8.06
C ASP A 580 -3.17 2.59 9.56
N GLU A 581 -4.37 3.02 9.91
CA GLU A 581 -4.95 3.01 11.25
C GLU A 581 -5.57 1.66 11.68
N GLY A 582 -5.50 0.64 10.83
CA GLY A 582 -6.00 -0.72 11.10
C GLY A 582 -7.34 -1.06 10.41
N SER A 583 -7.90 -0.13 9.62
CA SER A 583 -9.03 -0.41 8.72
C SER A 583 -8.69 -1.50 7.71
N LEU A 584 -7.45 -1.50 7.21
CA LEU A 584 -6.92 -2.48 6.24
C LEU A 584 -6.23 -3.68 6.91
N ALA A 585 -6.33 -3.82 8.23
CA ALA A 585 -5.63 -4.89 8.95
C ALA A 585 -6.12 -6.30 8.59
N ASN A 586 -7.36 -6.45 8.07
CA ASN A 586 -7.88 -7.74 7.63
C ASN A 586 -7.45 -8.12 6.20
N ASN A 587 -6.62 -7.31 5.55
CA ASN A 587 -6.11 -7.61 4.22
C ASN A 587 -4.87 -8.52 4.31
N GLY A 588 -5.01 -9.78 3.89
CA GLY A 588 -3.93 -10.76 3.98
C GLY A 588 -2.71 -10.44 3.12
N TRP A 589 -2.86 -9.72 2.00
CA TRP A 589 -1.72 -9.27 1.20
C TRP A 589 -0.91 -8.22 1.94
N LEU A 590 -1.57 -7.25 2.60
CA LEU A 590 -0.91 -6.20 3.36
C LEU A 590 -0.25 -6.71 4.66
N GLN A 591 -0.83 -7.73 5.29
CA GLN A 591 -0.20 -8.39 6.45
C GLN A 591 1.06 -9.16 6.07
N GLU A 592 1.00 -9.95 5.00
CA GLU A 592 2.15 -10.70 4.50
C GLU A 592 3.23 -9.80 3.89
N LEU A 593 2.84 -8.64 3.36
CA LEU A 593 3.77 -7.68 2.80
C LEU A 593 4.82 -7.26 3.85
N PRO A 594 6.13 -7.38 3.54
CA PRO A 594 7.18 -6.91 4.43
C PRO A 594 7.14 -5.40 4.57
N ASP A 595 7.24 -4.91 5.81
CA ASP A 595 7.53 -3.50 6.05
C ASP A 595 8.84 -3.09 5.35
N THR A 596 8.86 -1.91 4.73
CA THR A 596 9.97 -1.51 3.85
C THR A 596 11.30 -1.38 4.59
N VAL A 597 11.27 -0.96 5.86
CA VAL A 597 12.46 -0.69 6.69
C VAL A 597 12.83 -1.91 7.53
N THR A 598 11.88 -2.42 8.32
CA THR A 598 12.11 -3.49 9.30
C THR A 598 12.01 -4.90 8.70
N LYS A 599 11.35 -5.03 7.54
CA LYS A 599 11.03 -6.29 6.86
C LYS A 599 10.08 -7.19 7.64
N LEU A 600 9.36 -6.63 8.62
CA LEU A 600 8.34 -7.33 9.39
C LEU A 600 7.10 -7.65 8.55
N CYS A 601 6.65 -8.89 8.67
CA CYS A 601 5.38 -9.39 8.16
C CYS A 601 4.50 -9.79 9.36
N TRP A 602 3.19 -9.59 9.28
CA TRP A 602 2.20 -9.99 10.29
C TRP A 602 2.36 -9.38 11.71
N ASP A 603 3.30 -8.49 11.96
CA ASP A 603 3.44 -7.86 13.27
C ASP A 603 3.92 -6.41 13.13
N ASN A 604 3.57 -5.59 14.12
CA ASN A 604 4.33 -4.40 14.50
C ASN A 604 5.28 -4.74 15.65
N ALA A 605 6.20 -3.82 15.95
CA ALA A 605 7.13 -3.94 17.05
C ALA A 605 7.47 -2.56 17.62
N LEU A 606 7.97 -2.53 18.85
CA LEU A 606 8.52 -1.33 19.46
C LEU A 606 9.93 -1.10 18.92
N LEU A 607 10.08 -0.09 18.07
CA LEU A 607 11.34 0.27 17.45
C LEU A 607 12.18 1.13 18.38
N MET A 608 13.48 0.87 18.41
CA MET A 608 14.44 1.65 19.20
C MET A 608 15.83 1.63 18.57
N SER A 609 16.64 2.64 18.92
CA SER A 609 18.02 2.72 18.47
C SER A 609 18.93 1.67 19.12
N PRO A 610 20.05 1.29 18.47
CA PRO A 610 21.05 0.43 19.09
C PRO A 610 21.59 0.95 20.43
N ASN A 611 21.78 2.27 20.58
CA ASN A 611 22.26 2.86 21.83
C ASN A 611 21.20 2.80 22.95
N THR A 612 19.94 3.06 22.61
CA THR A 612 18.82 2.93 23.55
C THR A 612 18.68 1.49 24.01
N ALA A 613 18.73 0.52 23.08
CA ALA A 613 18.67 -0.90 23.39
C ALA A 613 19.81 -1.33 24.34
N LYS A 614 21.06 -0.89 24.08
CA LYS A 614 22.21 -1.13 24.97
C LYS A 614 21.97 -0.59 26.38
N ARG A 615 21.46 0.64 26.51
CA ARG A 615 21.18 1.29 27.81
C ARG A 615 20.19 0.50 28.66
N TYR A 616 19.12 0.00 28.05
CA TYR A 616 18.11 -0.80 28.75
C TYR A 616 18.44 -2.31 28.78
N GLY A 617 19.60 -2.71 28.23
CA GLY A 617 20.04 -4.09 28.16
C GLY A 617 19.11 -5.00 27.33
N ILE A 618 18.45 -4.45 26.32
CA ILE A 618 17.62 -5.20 25.37
C ILE A 618 18.56 -5.68 24.27
N PHE A 619 18.73 -6.99 24.16
CA PHE A 619 19.68 -7.57 23.21
C PHE A 619 18.97 -8.47 22.21
N ALA A 620 19.23 -8.25 20.92
CA ALA A 620 18.89 -9.23 19.90
C ALA A 620 19.68 -10.52 20.19
N ARG A 621 18.98 -11.66 20.29
CA ARG A 621 19.62 -12.92 20.65
C ARG A 621 20.51 -13.37 19.49
N LYS A 622 21.84 -13.40 19.71
CA LYS A 622 22.85 -13.74 18.67
C LYS A 622 22.57 -15.04 17.90
N ALA A 623 21.86 -16.00 18.50
CA ALA A 623 21.56 -17.29 17.91
C ALA A 623 20.27 -17.33 17.06
N ASP A 624 19.34 -16.40 17.25
CA ASP A 624 18.08 -16.36 16.49
C ASP A 624 17.53 -14.92 16.42
N SER A 625 17.72 -14.25 15.29
CA SER A 625 17.26 -12.88 15.05
C SER A 625 15.74 -12.74 14.97
N ARG A 626 14.99 -13.86 14.97
CA ARG A 626 13.52 -13.87 14.96
C ARG A 626 12.93 -13.76 16.37
N LYS A 627 13.73 -13.99 17.43
CA LYS A 627 13.27 -13.89 18.82
C LYS A 627 13.51 -12.50 19.38
N ALA A 628 12.43 -11.73 19.53
CA ALA A 628 12.43 -10.43 20.17
C ALA A 628 12.09 -10.55 21.66
N GLU A 629 12.71 -9.72 22.49
CA GLU A 629 12.34 -9.60 23.91
C GLU A 629 11.01 -8.86 24.03
N ILE A 630 10.11 -9.38 24.87
CA ILE A 630 8.87 -8.67 25.22
C ILE A 630 9.22 -7.68 26.33
N VAL A 631 8.90 -6.41 26.09
CA VAL A 631 9.02 -5.35 27.08
C VAL A 631 7.64 -4.83 27.45
N ARG A 632 7.50 -4.38 28.69
CA ARG A 632 6.31 -3.68 29.16
C ARG A 632 6.57 -2.18 29.09
N ILE A 633 5.76 -1.47 28.32
CA ILE A 633 5.78 -0.01 28.24
C ILE A 633 4.69 0.53 29.13
N VAL A 634 5.07 1.37 30.10
CA VAL A 634 4.19 1.94 31.10
C VAL A 634 4.07 3.44 30.89
N SER A 635 2.85 3.97 30.89
CA SER A 635 2.53 5.40 30.92
C SER A 635 1.39 5.65 31.89
N GLY A 636 1.68 6.38 32.97
CA GLY A 636 0.77 6.50 34.12
C GLY A 636 0.38 5.13 34.67
N GLU A 637 -0.93 4.89 34.78
CA GLU A 637 -1.49 3.61 35.25
C GLU A 637 -1.66 2.57 34.12
N LYS A 638 -1.46 2.97 32.86
CA LYS A 638 -1.66 2.13 31.68
C LYS A 638 -0.36 1.48 31.25
N TRP A 639 -0.46 0.27 30.72
CA TRP A 639 0.69 -0.43 30.17
C TRP A 639 0.28 -1.36 29.03
N ILE A 640 1.24 -1.61 28.14
CA ILE A 640 1.14 -2.66 27.11
C ILE A 640 2.41 -3.51 27.11
N GLU A 641 2.29 -4.74 26.64
CA GLU A 641 3.42 -5.63 26.39
C GLU A 641 3.64 -5.76 24.89
N VAL A 642 4.87 -5.52 24.45
CA VAL A 642 5.22 -5.40 23.04
C VAL A 642 6.60 -5.99 22.77
N ALA A 643 6.79 -6.61 21.61
CA ALA A 643 8.09 -7.09 21.17
C ALA A 643 9.00 -5.91 20.78
N ALA A 644 10.21 -5.86 21.34
CA ALA A 644 11.20 -4.84 21.01
C ALA A 644 12.02 -5.24 19.77
N LEU A 645 12.18 -4.30 18.83
CA LEU A 645 13.02 -4.46 17.63
C LEU A 645 14.04 -3.32 17.55
N VAL A 646 15.32 -3.68 17.47
CA VAL A 646 16.40 -2.71 17.30
C VAL A 646 16.54 -2.37 15.82
N VAL A 647 16.45 -1.09 15.50
CA VAL A 647 16.52 -0.58 14.12
C VAL A 647 17.62 0.49 14.01
N PRO A 648 18.65 0.29 13.17
CA PRO A 648 19.66 1.31 12.88
C PRO A 648 19.05 2.60 12.32
N GLY A 649 19.63 3.75 12.67
CA GLY A 649 19.16 5.07 12.22
C GLY A 649 17.95 5.63 12.98
N HIS A 650 17.45 4.91 13.99
CA HIS A 650 16.48 5.44 14.94
C HIS A 650 17.16 6.41 15.92
N ALA A 651 16.48 7.50 16.27
CA ALA A 651 16.96 8.50 17.22
C ALA A 651 17.07 7.91 18.64
N ASP A 652 18.08 8.36 19.38
CA ASP A 652 18.36 7.88 20.73
C ASP A 652 17.33 8.38 21.74
N ASN A 653 16.95 7.50 22.66
CA ASN A 653 15.88 7.70 23.66
C ASN A 653 14.53 8.11 23.05
N SER A 654 14.31 7.83 21.76
CA SER A 654 12.99 7.86 21.11
C SER A 654 12.59 6.43 20.80
N LEU A 655 11.38 6.04 21.16
CA LEU A 655 10.78 4.75 20.84
C LEU A 655 9.69 4.99 19.80
N SER A 656 9.51 4.10 18.82
CA SER A 656 8.39 4.20 17.87
C SER A 656 7.54 2.95 17.86
N LEU A 657 6.22 3.09 17.82
CA LEU A 657 5.28 1.97 17.71
C LEU A 657 4.22 2.26 16.65
N ALA A 658 4.09 1.35 15.68
CA ALA A 658 3.11 1.48 14.62
C ALA A 658 1.68 1.23 15.13
N LEU A 659 0.72 2.04 14.69
CA LEU A 659 -0.71 1.82 14.85
C LEU A 659 -1.24 0.77 13.86
N GLY A 660 -2.48 0.32 14.06
CA GLY A 660 -3.19 -0.54 13.10
C GLY A 660 -3.09 -2.06 13.33
N TYR A 661 -2.53 -2.51 14.46
CA TYR A 661 -2.40 -3.92 14.84
C TYR A 661 -3.06 -4.24 16.20
N GLY A 662 -3.14 -5.53 16.55
CA GLY A 662 -3.68 -5.98 17.84
C GLY A 662 -5.20 -5.91 17.92
N ARG A 663 -5.88 -6.09 16.78
CA ARG A 663 -7.35 -6.19 16.72
C ARG A 663 -7.83 -7.44 17.46
N LYS A 664 -8.94 -7.28 18.20
CA LYS A 664 -9.44 -8.30 19.16
C LYS A 664 -10.64 -9.07 18.64
N LYS A 665 -11.42 -8.48 17.73
CA LYS A 665 -12.58 -9.15 17.12
C LYS A 665 -12.10 -10.38 16.34
N GLU A 666 -12.90 -11.46 16.32
CA GLU A 666 -12.61 -12.70 15.59
C GLU A 666 -12.66 -12.49 14.06
N LEU A 667 -11.66 -11.79 13.53
CA LEU A 667 -11.38 -11.64 12.10
C LEU A 667 -10.26 -12.61 11.69
N ARG A 668 -10.38 -13.24 10.52
CA ARG A 668 -9.49 -14.34 10.09
C ARG A 668 -8.04 -13.92 9.89
N VAL A 669 -7.79 -12.68 9.45
CA VAL A 669 -6.46 -12.15 9.15
C VAL A 669 -5.96 -11.32 10.33
N ALA A 670 -6.79 -10.40 10.85
CA ALA A 670 -6.33 -9.38 11.80
C ALA A 670 -6.29 -9.84 13.28
N ALA A 671 -7.02 -10.90 13.65
CA ALA A 671 -7.15 -11.30 15.05
C ALA A 671 -5.83 -11.85 15.62
N GLY A 672 -5.37 -11.25 16.72
CA GLY A 672 -4.15 -11.71 17.43
C GLY A 672 -2.84 -11.46 16.68
N VAL A 673 -2.85 -10.55 15.70
CA VAL A 673 -1.72 -10.17 14.86
C VAL A 673 -1.18 -8.82 15.32
N GLY A 674 0.10 -8.79 15.73
CA GLY A 674 0.75 -7.62 16.33
C GLY A 674 0.19 -7.17 17.69
N PHE A 675 0.50 -5.93 18.07
CA PHE A 675 0.27 -5.33 19.38
C PHE A 675 -0.54 -4.03 19.24
N ASN A 676 -1.59 -3.87 20.05
CA ASN A 676 -2.42 -2.66 20.03
C ASN A 676 -1.76 -1.52 20.81
N ALA A 677 -1.48 -0.41 20.13
CA ALA A 677 -0.84 0.78 20.68
C ALA A 677 -1.83 1.87 21.15
N TYR A 678 -3.07 1.87 20.65
CA TYR A 678 -4.09 2.88 20.99
C TYR A 678 -4.37 3.03 22.50
N PRO A 679 -4.28 1.98 23.35
CA PRO A 679 -4.48 2.17 24.79
C PRO A 679 -3.52 3.16 25.46
N LEU A 680 -2.34 3.40 24.88
CA LEU A 680 -1.35 4.36 25.41
C LEU A 680 -1.49 5.77 24.83
N THR A 681 -2.30 5.98 23.79
CA THR A 681 -2.47 7.31 23.20
C THR A 681 -3.36 8.19 24.09
N LYS A 682 -3.16 9.50 24.01
CA LYS A 682 -3.88 10.52 24.78
C LYS A 682 -4.62 11.47 23.85
N THR A 683 -5.72 12.04 24.30
CA THR A 683 -6.56 12.92 23.46
C THR A 683 -5.85 14.24 23.15
N GLU A 684 -5.20 14.87 24.14
CA GLU A 684 -4.45 16.13 23.92
C GLU A 684 -3.15 15.92 23.13
N GLN A 685 -2.47 14.80 23.35
CA GLN A 685 -1.16 14.50 22.77
C GLN A 685 -1.14 13.10 22.18
N PHE A 686 -1.82 12.96 21.04
CA PHE A 686 -2.07 11.64 20.43
C PHE A 686 -0.82 10.97 19.89
N TRP A 687 0.09 11.75 19.31
CA TRP A 687 1.18 11.24 18.47
C TRP A 687 2.44 10.85 19.22
N TRP A 688 2.64 11.39 20.41
CA TRP A 688 3.78 11.01 21.24
C TRP A 688 3.52 11.31 22.71
N ILE A 689 4.19 10.56 23.58
CA ILE A 689 4.14 10.74 25.02
C ILE A 689 5.56 10.75 25.60
N SER A 690 5.77 11.50 26.68
CA SER A 690 7.06 11.62 27.38
C SER A 690 7.08 10.95 28.75
N ASP A 691 5.91 10.62 29.30
CA ASP A 691 5.73 9.93 30.57
C ASP A 691 5.77 8.41 30.39
N CYS A 692 6.81 7.91 29.72
CA CYS A 692 6.94 6.48 29.41
C CYS A 692 8.18 5.85 30.05
N SER A 693 8.07 4.58 30.44
CA SER A 693 9.18 3.78 30.94
C SER A 693 9.14 2.35 30.40
N ILE A 694 10.31 1.71 30.34
CA ILE A 694 10.47 0.33 29.88
C ILE A 694 10.73 -0.58 31.08
N GLN A 695 9.94 -1.65 31.21
CA GLN A 695 10.16 -2.73 32.16
C GLN A 695 10.43 -4.03 31.40
N LYS A 696 11.47 -4.76 31.78
CA LYS A 696 11.78 -6.07 31.21
C LYS A 696 10.81 -7.14 31.70
N THR A 697 10.39 -8.02 30.80
CA THR A 697 9.50 -9.14 31.17
C THR A 697 10.19 -10.51 31.16
N ASN A 698 11.43 -10.59 30.64
CA ASN A 698 12.17 -11.84 30.39
C ASN A 698 11.43 -12.88 29.51
N ARG A 699 10.35 -12.48 28.84
CA ARG A 699 9.64 -13.29 27.84
C ARG A 699 10.08 -12.91 26.43
N PHE A 700 9.85 -13.82 25.50
CA PHE A 700 10.23 -13.67 24.10
C PHE A 700 9.03 -13.85 23.18
N TYR A 701 9.07 -13.15 22.06
CA TYR A 701 8.09 -13.22 20.99
C TYR A 701 8.78 -13.50 19.67
N ASP A 702 8.12 -14.29 18.83
CA ASP A 702 8.62 -14.63 17.51
C ASP A 702 8.12 -13.60 16.47
N LEU A 703 9.05 -12.88 15.86
CA LEU A 703 8.80 -11.91 14.79
C LEU A 703 9.12 -12.52 13.42
N ALA A 704 8.17 -12.42 12.48
CA ALA A 704 8.38 -12.87 11.11
C ALA A 704 9.02 -11.77 10.27
N ARG A 705 10.24 -12.00 9.77
CA ARG A 705 10.95 -11.09 8.87
C ARG A 705 11.21 -11.77 7.53
N SER A 706 11.01 -11.05 6.44
CA SER A 706 11.29 -11.57 5.09
C SER A 706 12.76 -11.55 4.70
N GLN A 707 13.55 -10.69 5.35
CA GLN A 707 14.98 -10.53 5.16
C GLN A 707 15.67 -10.52 6.53
N GLU A 708 16.66 -11.41 6.68
CA GLU A 708 17.40 -11.58 7.95
C GLU A 708 18.64 -10.67 8.03
N HIS A 709 19.36 -10.52 6.91
CA HIS A 709 20.58 -9.72 6.81
C HIS A 709 20.33 -8.46 5.98
N GLN A 710 20.62 -7.29 6.55
CA GLN A 710 20.47 -5.98 5.90
C GLN A 710 21.81 -5.27 5.68
N LEU A 711 22.92 -6.01 5.68
CA LEU A 711 24.25 -5.51 5.35
C LEU A 711 24.71 -6.12 4.02
N MET A 712 25.42 -5.35 3.21
CA MET A 712 25.97 -5.85 1.94
C MET A 712 27.23 -6.73 2.12
N HIS A 713 27.83 -6.74 3.31
CA HIS A 713 29.06 -7.51 3.60
C HIS A 713 30.20 -7.29 2.59
N GLY A 714 30.39 -6.05 2.15
CA GLY A 714 31.43 -5.67 1.18
C GLY A 714 31.13 -6.03 -0.28
N ARG A 715 29.93 -6.56 -0.59
CA ARG A 715 29.51 -6.84 -1.97
C ARG A 715 28.87 -5.59 -2.59
N PRO A 716 29.29 -5.14 -3.77
CA PRO A 716 28.71 -3.98 -4.43
C PRO A 716 27.36 -4.31 -5.11
N LEU A 717 26.38 -4.79 -4.33
CA LEU A 717 25.04 -5.16 -4.83
C LEU A 717 24.29 -3.92 -5.32
N VAL A 718 24.26 -2.87 -4.49
CA VAL A 718 23.75 -1.55 -4.87
C VAL A 718 24.95 -0.63 -5.13
N LYS A 719 25.12 -0.21 -6.38
CA LYS A 719 26.15 0.77 -6.77
C LYS A 719 25.67 2.21 -6.53
N ILE A 720 26.52 3.04 -5.95
CA ILE A 720 26.18 4.38 -5.46
C ILE A 720 27.28 5.39 -5.83
N ALA A 721 26.90 6.60 -6.20
CA ALA A 721 27.82 7.73 -6.36
C ALA A 721 27.16 9.05 -5.95
N SER A 722 27.97 10.07 -5.64
CA SER A 722 27.47 11.45 -5.53
C SER A 722 27.30 12.06 -6.92
N LEU A 723 26.40 13.03 -7.06
CA LEU A 723 26.14 13.72 -8.32
C LEU A 723 27.39 14.44 -8.85
N GLU A 724 28.16 15.06 -7.95
CA GLU A 724 29.42 15.72 -8.33
C GLU A 724 30.45 14.72 -8.84
N TYR A 725 30.57 13.56 -8.20
CA TYR A 725 31.49 12.52 -8.64
C TYR A 725 31.04 11.90 -9.97
N PHE A 726 29.75 11.59 -10.13
CA PHE A 726 29.19 11.07 -11.39
C PHE A 726 29.41 12.01 -12.58
N ARG A 727 29.35 13.33 -12.36
CA ARG A 727 29.69 14.32 -13.40
C ARG A 727 31.14 14.26 -13.86
N LYS A 728 32.07 13.93 -12.95
CA LYS A 728 33.51 13.84 -13.24
C LYS A 728 33.90 12.45 -13.76
N HIS A 729 33.22 11.40 -13.30
CA HIS A 729 33.48 10.00 -13.60
C HIS A 729 32.19 9.28 -14.03
N PRO A 730 31.69 9.51 -15.26
CA PRO A 730 30.48 8.85 -15.73
C PRO A 730 30.58 7.32 -15.78
N ASP A 731 31.78 6.77 -15.91
CA ASP A 731 32.11 5.35 -16.02
C ASP A 731 32.42 4.65 -14.67
N PHE A 732 32.12 5.29 -13.54
CA PHE A 732 32.40 4.80 -12.18
C PHE A 732 31.89 3.38 -11.85
N ILE A 733 30.91 2.89 -12.62
CA ILE A 733 30.36 1.54 -12.47
C ILE A 733 31.47 0.48 -12.60
N SER A 734 32.47 0.73 -13.44
CA SER A 734 33.60 -0.18 -13.65
C SER A 734 34.54 -0.25 -12.44
N GLU A 735 34.67 0.84 -11.69
CA GLU A 735 35.57 0.97 -10.54
C GLU A 735 35.02 0.27 -9.28
N GLN A 736 33.69 0.11 -9.18
CA GLN A 736 33.02 -0.51 -8.02
C GLN A 736 32.88 -2.04 -8.14
N GLY A 737 33.66 -2.71 -8.99
CA GLY A 737 33.70 -4.18 -9.13
C GLY A 737 34.87 -4.81 -8.36
N THR A 738 34.68 -6.02 -7.83
CA THR A 738 35.74 -6.77 -7.09
C THR A 738 36.31 -7.95 -7.86
N GLU A 739 35.69 -8.36 -8.97
CA GLU A 739 36.06 -9.57 -9.73
C GLU A 739 36.09 -9.29 -11.24
N GLU A 740 36.98 -9.97 -11.96
CA GLU A 740 37.02 -9.95 -13.42
C GLU A 740 35.72 -10.54 -14.00
N ILE A 741 35.10 -9.82 -14.92
CA ILE A 741 33.84 -10.24 -15.55
C ILE A 741 34.16 -11.22 -16.69
N PRO A 742 33.69 -12.48 -16.63
CA PRO A 742 33.95 -13.43 -17.71
C PRO A 742 33.26 -13.00 -19.01
N GLU A 743 34.05 -12.69 -20.05
CA GLU A 743 33.50 -12.23 -21.33
C GLU A 743 32.85 -13.34 -22.16
N VAL A 744 33.25 -14.60 -21.94
CA VAL A 744 32.86 -15.75 -22.76
C VAL A 744 32.34 -16.88 -21.87
N SER A 745 31.24 -17.51 -22.28
CA SER A 745 30.74 -18.73 -21.67
C SER A 745 31.51 -19.95 -22.19
N ILE A 746 31.80 -20.92 -21.32
CA ILE A 746 32.37 -22.22 -21.74
C ILE A 746 31.39 -23.00 -22.63
N TYR A 747 30.08 -22.80 -22.42
CA TYR A 747 29.02 -23.33 -23.25
C TYR A 747 28.74 -22.37 -24.40
N GLU A 748 28.64 -22.90 -25.61
CA GLU A 748 28.15 -22.18 -26.77
C GLU A 748 26.72 -21.70 -26.52
N ASN A 749 26.32 -20.62 -27.19
CA ASN A 749 24.92 -20.30 -27.31
C ASN A 749 24.22 -21.54 -27.89
N PRO A 750 23.30 -22.20 -27.16
CA PRO A 750 22.72 -23.46 -27.58
C PRO A 750 21.90 -23.37 -28.88
N TYR A 751 21.72 -22.16 -29.42
CA TYR A 751 20.92 -21.90 -30.61
C TYR A 751 21.74 -21.34 -31.78
N SER A 752 22.74 -20.48 -31.54
CA SER A 752 23.67 -20.05 -32.60
C SER A 752 24.85 -21.00 -32.80
N GLY A 753 25.11 -21.91 -31.84
CA GLY A 753 26.26 -22.81 -31.86
C GLY A 753 27.60 -22.08 -31.75
N GLN A 754 27.59 -20.81 -31.34
CA GLN A 754 28.77 -19.96 -31.27
C GLN A 754 29.02 -19.48 -29.84
N LYS A 755 30.30 -19.37 -29.49
CA LYS A 755 30.72 -18.65 -28.29
C LYS A 755 30.71 -17.16 -28.58
N GLU A 756 29.73 -16.47 -28.00
CA GLU A 756 29.61 -15.03 -28.13
C GLU A 756 30.26 -14.32 -26.95
N LYS A 757 31.09 -13.32 -27.25
CA LYS A 757 31.62 -12.37 -26.25
C LYS A 757 30.53 -11.40 -25.80
N GLY A 758 30.63 -10.98 -24.55
CA GLY A 758 29.87 -9.87 -24.00
C GLY A 758 28.78 -10.30 -23.03
N PRO A 759 28.04 -9.32 -22.49
CA PRO A 759 27.19 -9.55 -21.33
C PRO A 759 25.84 -10.20 -21.70
N ALA A 760 25.45 -10.22 -22.98
CA ALA A 760 24.25 -10.87 -23.50
C ALA A 760 24.50 -11.41 -24.92
N TYR A 761 23.67 -12.33 -25.40
CA TYR A 761 23.72 -12.81 -26.79
C TYR A 761 23.21 -11.73 -27.76
N LYS A 762 23.91 -11.50 -28.88
CA LYS A 762 23.64 -10.38 -29.80
C LYS A 762 22.25 -10.45 -30.47
N GLY A 763 21.69 -11.65 -30.61
CA GLY A 763 20.31 -11.90 -31.09
C GLY A 763 19.35 -12.39 -30.00
N GLY A 764 19.74 -12.31 -28.74
CA GLY A 764 19.09 -13.02 -27.64
C GLY A 764 19.26 -14.54 -27.76
N VAL A 765 18.48 -15.27 -26.97
CA VAL A 765 18.62 -16.73 -26.84
C VAL A 765 18.29 -17.44 -28.16
N TRP A 766 17.17 -17.12 -28.82
CA TRP A 766 16.69 -17.84 -30.02
C TRP A 766 16.67 -17.01 -31.32
N GLY A 767 17.12 -15.76 -31.34
CA GLY A 767 17.16 -14.94 -32.57
C GLY A 767 15.80 -14.46 -33.11
N GLY A 768 14.77 -14.34 -32.26
CA GLY A 768 13.42 -13.91 -32.65
C GLY A 768 13.19 -12.39 -32.65
N PRO A 769 12.08 -11.90 -33.26
CA PRO A 769 11.77 -10.46 -33.35
C PRO A 769 11.48 -9.79 -31.99
N TYR A 770 11.19 -10.59 -30.97
CA TYR A 770 10.96 -10.13 -29.61
C TYR A 770 12.03 -10.70 -28.69
N GLN A 771 12.71 -9.84 -27.93
CA GLN A 771 13.56 -10.23 -26.82
C GLN A 771 13.21 -9.36 -25.62
N TRP A 772 12.48 -9.89 -24.65
CA TRP A 772 11.98 -9.07 -23.53
C TRP A 772 13.07 -8.79 -22.49
N GLY A 773 13.13 -7.56 -22.01
CA GLY A 773 14.04 -7.15 -20.94
C GLY A 773 13.45 -6.09 -20.03
N MET A 774 14.16 -5.81 -18.95
CA MET A 774 13.74 -4.83 -17.94
C MET A 774 14.91 -3.95 -17.52
N VAL A 775 14.63 -2.70 -17.18
CA VAL A 775 15.54 -1.80 -16.45
C VAL A 775 14.89 -1.36 -15.14
N ILE A 776 15.66 -1.33 -14.05
CA ILE A 776 15.22 -0.84 -12.75
C ILE A 776 16.12 0.29 -12.30
N ASP A 777 15.56 1.50 -12.18
CA ASP A 777 16.30 2.68 -11.70
C ASP A 777 16.30 2.75 -10.17
N LEU A 778 17.44 2.46 -9.54
CA LEU A 778 17.58 2.49 -8.09
C LEU A 778 17.61 3.92 -7.53
N GLY A 779 17.91 4.93 -8.36
CA GLY A 779 17.78 6.33 -7.98
C GLY A 779 16.32 6.81 -7.90
N SER A 780 15.43 6.12 -8.62
CA SER A 780 13.98 6.39 -8.62
C SER A 780 13.22 5.48 -7.64
N CYS A 781 13.76 4.30 -7.31
CA CYS A 781 13.05 3.33 -6.47
C CYS A 781 12.97 3.79 -5.01
N VAL A 782 11.78 4.23 -4.60
CA VAL A 782 11.54 4.61 -3.19
C VAL A 782 11.22 3.42 -2.29
N GLY A 783 11.10 2.19 -2.76
CA GLY A 783 10.80 1.04 -1.88
C GLY A 783 9.35 0.96 -1.35
N CYS A 784 8.39 1.64 -1.97
CA CYS A 784 6.97 1.70 -1.54
C CYS A 784 6.21 0.36 -1.53
N ASN A 785 6.75 -0.73 -2.10
CA ASN A 785 6.13 -2.06 -2.20
C ASN A 785 4.87 -2.22 -3.09
N ALA A 786 4.40 -1.17 -3.77
CA ALA A 786 3.24 -1.28 -4.67
C ALA A 786 3.43 -2.37 -5.76
N CYS A 787 4.67 -2.51 -6.26
CA CYS A 787 5.02 -3.53 -7.25
C CYS A 787 4.93 -4.98 -6.73
N VAL A 788 5.07 -5.20 -5.41
CA VAL A 788 4.95 -6.53 -4.78
C VAL A 788 3.49 -6.96 -4.76
N VAL A 789 2.60 -6.09 -4.26
CA VAL A 789 1.15 -6.36 -4.22
C VAL A 789 0.56 -6.45 -5.63
N ALA A 790 1.03 -5.63 -6.58
CA ALA A 790 0.61 -5.73 -7.97
C ALA A 790 1.01 -7.07 -8.59
N CYS A 791 2.22 -7.56 -8.29
CA CYS A 791 2.64 -8.89 -8.75
C CYS A 791 1.80 -10.00 -8.10
N GLN A 792 1.44 -9.86 -6.82
CA GLN A 792 0.60 -10.80 -6.07
C GLN A 792 -0.82 -10.89 -6.63
N SER A 793 -1.48 -9.75 -6.82
CA SER A 793 -2.84 -9.65 -7.38
C SER A 793 -2.93 -10.13 -8.83
N GLU A 794 -2.00 -9.70 -9.69
CA GLU A 794 -1.97 -10.08 -11.11
C GLU A 794 -1.70 -11.58 -11.31
N ASN A 795 -0.75 -12.14 -10.55
CA ASN A 795 -0.23 -13.47 -10.80
C ASN A 795 -0.76 -14.51 -9.82
N ASN A 796 -1.92 -14.29 -9.19
CA ASN A 796 -2.58 -15.25 -8.28
C ASN A 796 -1.62 -15.84 -7.21
N ILE A 797 -0.73 -15.01 -6.65
CA ILE A 797 0.26 -15.49 -5.67
C ILE A 797 -0.43 -15.67 -4.31
N PRO A 798 -0.35 -16.87 -3.70
CA PRO A 798 -1.08 -17.15 -2.47
C PRO A 798 -0.45 -16.49 -1.25
N ILE A 799 -1.27 -16.28 -0.22
CA ILE A 799 -0.83 -15.88 1.13
C ILE A 799 -0.35 -17.12 1.88
N VAL A 800 0.74 -17.04 2.65
CA VAL A 800 1.29 -18.22 3.39
C VAL A 800 1.15 -18.19 4.92
N GLY A 801 0.89 -17.03 5.52
CA GLY A 801 0.76 -16.87 6.98
C GLY A 801 2.09 -16.72 7.74
N LYS A 802 2.03 -16.15 8.95
CA LYS A 802 3.19 -15.77 9.78
C LYS A 802 4.20 -16.91 9.99
N GLY A 803 3.72 -18.09 10.39
CA GLY A 803 4.58 -19.23 10.69
C GLY A 803 5.37 -19.76 9.48
N GLN A 804 4.85 -19.63 8.25
CA GLN A 804 5.58 -20.00 7.04
C GLN A 804 6.58 -18.92 6.62
N VAL A 805 6.26 -17.64 6.83
CA VAL A 805 7.22 -16.54 6.60
C VAL A 805 8.45 -16.70 7.48
N MET A 806 8.27 -17.01 8.77
CA MET A 806 9.39 -17.28 9.70
C MET A 806 10.31 -18.44 9.28
N ARG A 807 9.80 -19.36 8.46
CA ARG A 807 10.55 -20.50 7.91
C ARG A 807 11.19 -20.19 6.56
N GLY A 808 11.17 -18.92 6.12
CA GLY A 808 11.70 -18.47 4.83
C GLY A 808 10.86 -18.92 3.63
N ARG A 809 9.56 -19.19 3.81
CA ARG A 809 8.67 -19.76 2.78
C ARG A 809 7.67 -18.76 2.22
N ILE A 810 7.97 -17.47 2.33
CA ILE A 810 7.15 -16.38 1.79
C ILE A 810 6.99 -16.53 0.27
N MET A 811 5.77 -16.36 -0.24
CA MET A 811 5.45 -16.44 -1.66
C MET A 811 5.41 -15.05 -2.27
N GLN A 812 6.58 -14.51 -2.62
CA GLN A 812 6.71 -13.23 -3.31
C GLN A 812 7.69 -13.35 -4.48
N TRP A 813 7.22 -13.01 -5.69
CA TRP A 813 7.99 -13.16 -6.94
C TRP A 813 8.92 -11.98 -7.23
N ILE A 814 8.56 -10.81 -6.70
CA ILE A 814 9.41 -9.63 -6.56
C ILE A 814 9.48 -9.32 -5.07
N ARG A 815 10.67 -9.08 -4.56
CA ARG A 815 10.91 -8.61 -3.19
C ARG A 815 11.70 -7.32 -3.27
N ILE A 816 11.53 -6.43 -2.29
CA ILE A 816 12.37 -5.26 -2.14
C ILE A 816 13.35 -5.56 -1.02
N ASP A 817 14.62 -5.76 -1.36
CA ASP A 817 15.70 -5.89 -0.38
C ASP A 817 16.09 -4.49 0.11
N ASN A 818 16.49 -4.36 1.38
CA ASN A 818 17.13 -3.13 1.86
C ASN A 818 18.49 -3.39 2.49
N TYR A 819 19.39 -2.42 2.33
CA TYR A 819 20.74 -2.49 2.87
C TYR A 819 21.12 -1.20 3.57
N TYR A 820 21.80 -1.35 4.71
CA TYR A 820 22.41 -0.25 5.46
C TYR A 820 23.90 -0.14 5.15
N GLN A 821 24.39 1.09 5.06
CA GLN A 821 25.81 1.42 4.92
C GLN A 821 26.13 2.70 5.69
N GLY A 822 27.35 2.79 6.22
CA GLY A 822 27.82 3.95 7.00
C GLY A 822 27.84 3.70 8.51
N SER A 823 28.22 4.73 9.25
CA SER A 823 28.21 4.75 10.73
C SER A 823 26.82 5.11 11.27
N ASP A 824 26.60 4.97 12.58
CA ASP A 824 25.31 5.33 13.21
C ASP A 824 24.93 6.81 13.00
N GLU A 825 25.92 7.71 12.95
CA GLU A 825 25.74 9.15 12.72
C GLU A 825 25.48 9.50 11.26
N ASN A 826 25.94 8.65 10.33
CA ASN A 826 25.85 8.86 8.90
C ASN A 826 25.38 7.59 8.19
N LEU A 827 24.21 7.10 8.61
CA LEU A 827 23.64 5.86 8.12
C LEU A 827 22.77 6.10 6.89
N GLN A 828 23.09 5.43 5.78
CA GLN A 828 22.27 5.40 4.58
C GLN A 828 21.56 4.06 4.44
N MET A 829 20.36 4.09 3.85
CA MET A 829 19.59 2.90 3.50
C MET A 829 19.28 2.88 2.00
N PHE A 830 19.46 1.73 1.36
CA PHE A 830 19.22 1.55 -0.06
C PHE A 830 18.17 0.48 -0.31
N PHE A 831 17.43 0.62 -1.42
CA PHE A 831 16.45 -0.34 -1.87
C PHE A 831 16.93 -1.04 -3.14
N GLU A 832 16.70 -2.34 -3.21
CA GLU A 832 16.97 -3.14 -4.40
C GLU A 832 15.77 -4.07 -4.69
N PRO A 833 14.94 -3.75 -5.69
CA PRO A 833 13.91 -4.68 -6.15
C PRO A 833 14.55 -5.91 -6.81
N MET A 834 14.39 -7.07 -6.19
CA MET A 834 14.95 -8.34 -6.64
C MET A 834 13.83 -9.29 -7.10
N LEU A 835 13.94 -9.75 -8.35
CA LEU A 835 13.00 -10.66 -9.01
C LEU A 835 13.76 -11.63 -9.92
N CYS A 836 13.03 -12.52 -10.62
CA CYS A 836 13.67 -13.37 -11.63
C CYS A 836 14.37 -12.52 -12.69
N GLN A 837 15.68 -12.70 -12.82
CA GLN A 837 16.52 -11.93 -13.73
C GLN A 837 16.39 -12.39 -15.20
N HIS A 838 15.61 -13.44 -15.47
CA HIS A 838 15.47 -14.07 -16.79
C HIS A 838 16.82 -14.25 -17.49
N CYS A 839 17.79 -14.79 -16.74
CA CYS A 839 19.16 -15.09 -17.16
C CYS A 839 19.18 -15.86 -18.49
N GLU A 840 19.95 -15.42 -19.47
CA GLU A 840 20.12 -16.17 -20.72
C GLU A 840 20.94 -17.44 -20.47
N ASN A 841 21.98 -17.34 -19.64
CA ASN A 841 22.68 -18.50 -19.07
C ASN A 841 22.02 -18.86 -17.74
N ALA A 842 20.85 -19.49 -17.80
CA ALA A 842 20.07 -19.80 -16.60
C ALA A 842 20.57 -21.07 -15.86
N PRO A 843 21.26 -20.96 -14.71
CA PRO A 843 21.68 -22.14 -13.95
C PRO A 843 20.51 -22.93 -13.34
N CYS A 844 19.33 -22.30 -13.26
CA CYS A 844 18.11 -22.91 -12.74
C CYS A 844 17.42 -23.83 -13.76
N GLU A 845 17.75 -23.74 -15.05
CA GLU A 845 17.19 -24.56 -16.13
C GLU A 845 17.90 -25.90 -16.25
N SER A 846 19.23 -25.89 -16.33
CA SER A 846 20.06 -27.08 -16.53
C SER A 846 19.90 -28.15 -15.45
N VAL A 847 19.41 -27.77 -14.26
CA VAL A 847 19.19 -28.69 -13.13
C VAL A 847 17.76 -29.18 -12.98
N CYS A 848 16.85 -28.83 -13.89
CA CYS A 848 15.50 -29.35 -13.86
C CYS A 848 15.40 -30.69 -14.59
N PRO A 849 15.23 -31.83 -13.90
CA PRO A 849 15.27 -33.15 -14.54
C PRO A 849 14.08 -33.44 -15.46
N VAL A 850 13.03 -32.62 -15.38
CA VAL A 850 11.77 -32.80 -16.13
C VAL A 850 11.49 -31.67 -17.12
N TYR A 851 12.45 -30.76 -17.31
CA TYR A 851 12.32 -29.59 -18.21
C TYR A 851 11.10 -28.72 -17.89
N ALA A 852 10.77 -28.55 -16.60
CA ALA A 852 9.70 -27.65 -16.15
C ALA A 852 10.09 -26.17 -16.20
N THR A 853 11.35 -25.86 -16.45
CA THR A 853 11.83 -24.51 -16.69
C THR A 853 12.69 -24.52 -17.95
N VAL A 854 12.36 -23.67 -18.91
CA VAL A 854 12.99 -23.63 -20.24
C VAL A 854 12.99 -22.19 -20.78
N HIS A 855 13.85 -21.87 -21.74
CA HIS A 855 13.75 -20.61 -22.48
C HIS A 855 12.69 -20.67 -23.60
N SER A 856 11.84 -19.64 -23.71
CA SER A 856 10.99 -19.42 -24.89
C SER A 856 11.78 -18.77 -26.03
N LYS A 857 11.20 -18.75 -27.24
CA LYS A 857 11.77 -18.06 -28.41
C LYS A 857 12.00 -16.57 -28.20
N ASP A 858 11.28 -15.94 -27.27
CA ASP A 858 11.47 -14.53 -26.93
C ASP A 858 12.58 -14.32 -25.88
N GLY A 859 13.28 -15.40 -25.53
CA GLY A 859 14.30 -15.43 -24.50
C GLY A 859 13.78 -15.27 -23.08
N LEU A 860 12.48 -15.50 -22.85
CA LEU A 860 11.94 -15.59 -21.50
C LEU A 860 12.33 -16.92 -20.89
N ASN A 861 12.90 -16.92 -19.70
CA ASN A 861 12.88 -18.13 -18.88
C ASN A 861 11.43 -18.41 -18.45
N VAL A 862 10.80 -19.45 -18.97
CA VAL A 862 9.41 -19.86 -18.71
C VAL A 862 9.39 -20.91 -17.60
N MET A 863 8.46 -20.77 -16.65
CA MET A 863 8.18 -21.79 -15.63
C MET A 863 6.87 -22.49 -15.98
N VAL A 864 6.94 -23.78 -16.31
CA VAL A 864 5.80 -24.61 -16.70
C VAL A 864 5.31 -25.35 -15.45
N TYR A 865 4.29 -24.78 -14.80
CA TYR A 865 3.83 -25.20 -13.47
C TYR A 865 3.39 -26.67 -13.40
N ASN A 866 2.62 -27.13 -14.39
CA ASN A 866 2.09 -28.49 -14.46
C ASN A 866 3.15 -29.58 -14.73
N ARG A 867 4.35 -29.20 -15.18
CA ARG A 867 5.48 -30.13 -15.38
C ARG A 867 6.37 -30.26 -14.15
N CYS A 868 6.29 -29.32 -13.22
CA CYS A 868 7.16 -29.29 -12.05
C CYS A 868 6.83 -30.44 -11.08
N ILE A 869 7.83 -31.26 -10.77
CA ILE A 869 7.72 -32.35 -9.78
C ILE A 869 8.27 -31.99 -8.39
N GLY A 870 8.67 -30.73 -8.19
CA GLY A 870 9.04 -30.22 -6.86
C GLY A 870 10.38 -30.67 -6.29
N THR A 871 11.39 -30.98 -7.11
CA THR A 871 12.75 -31.33 -6.65
C THR A 871 13.48 -30.18 -5.96
N ARG A 872 13.08 -28.93 -6.25
CA ARG A 872 13.65 -27.68 -5.70
C ARG A 872 15.11 -27.35 -6.10
N ALA A 873 15.75 -28.17 -6.93
CA ALA A 873 17.11 -27.92 -7.42
C ALA A 873 17.26 -26.56 -8.14
N CYS A 874 16.24 -26.15 -8.89
CA CYS A 874 16.23 -24.86 -9.59
C CYS A 874 16.26 -23.64 -8.65
N ALA A 875 15.76 -23.76 -7.41
CA ALA A 875 15.88 -22.70 -6.41
C ALA A 875 17.27 -22.69 -5.77
N ALA A 876 17.85 -23.86 -5.50
CA ALA A 876 19.21 -23.95 -4.97
C ALA A 876 20.22 -23.29 -5.92
N ASN A 877 20.16 -23.61 -7.22
CA ASN A 877 21.07 -23.07 -8.23
C ASN A 877 20.78 -21.64 -8.67
N CYS A 878 19.62 -21.07 -8.35
CA CYS A 878 19.36 -19.67 -8.65
C CYS A 878 20.18 -18.77 -7.71
N PRO A 879 21.14 -17.97 -8.20
CA PRO A 879 22.00 -17.16 -7.33
C PRO A 879 21.19 -16.09 -6.59
N TYR A 880 20.12 -15.57 -7.21
CA TYR A 880 19.25 -14.54 -6.65
C TYR A 880 18.19 -15.07 -5.66
N LYS A 881 18.02 -16.40 -5.55
CA LYS A 881 17.01 -17.07 -4.69
C LYS A 881 15.60 -16.51 -4.88
N VAL A 882 15.18 -16.30 -6.13
CA VAL A 882 13.88 -15.72 -6.56
C VAL A 882 12.87 -16.76 -7.06
N ARG A 883 13.21 -18.05 -6.97
CA ARG A 883 12.27 -19.17 -7.19
C ARG A 883 11.55 -19.45 -5.87
N ARG A 884 10.22 -19.43 -5.87
CA ARG A 884 9.37 -19.66 -4.69
C ARG A 884 8.66 -21.00 -4.79
N PHE A 885 8.58 -21.75 -3.70
CA PHE A 885 8.06 -23.11 -3.71
C PHE A 885 6.76 -23.21 -2.92
N ASN A 886 5.74 -23.81 -3.53
CA ASN A 886 4.50 -24.14 -2.83
C ASN A 886 4.72 -25.34 -1.91
N PHE A 887 5.11 -25.11 -0.66
CA PHE A 887 5.27 -26.18 0.33
C PHE A 887 3.95 -26.88 0.66
N PHE A 888 2.87 -26.12 0.66
CA PHE A 888 1.52 -26.58 0.91
C PHE A 888 0.60 -26.17 -0.22
N ASP A 889 -0.64 -26.67 -0.20
CA ASP A 889 -1.67 -26.23 -1.13
C ASP A 889 -2.36 -24.98 -0.55
N TYR A 890 -1.67 -23.85 -0.63
CA TYR A 890 -2.14 -22.57 -0.09
C TYR A 890 -3.43 -22.07 -0.76
N ASN A 891 -3.77 -22.59 -1.96
CA ASN A 891 -4.94 -22.17 -2.73
C ASN A 891 -6.17 -23.06 -2.49
N LYS A 892 -5.99 -24.33 -2.08
CA LYS A 892 -7.11 -25.21 -1.70
C LYS A 892 -7.36 -25.25 -0.20
N ARG A 893 -6.38 -24.88 0.62
CA ARG A 893 -6.54 -24.84 2.07
C ARG A 893 -6.46 -23.42 2.54
N ASP A 894 -7.48 -23.01 3.26
CA ASP A 894 -7.45 -21.76 3.97
C ASP A 894 -6.31 -21.78 5.00
N VAL A 895 -5.25 -21.00 4.75
CA VAL A 895 -4.04 -20.91 5.60
C VAL A 895 -4.31 -20.19 6.93
N LEU A 896 -5.42 -19.45 7.01
CA LEU A 896 -5.76 -18.62 8.17
C LEU A 896 -6.78 -19.30 9.08
N LYS A 897 -7.46 -20.32 8.58
CA LYS A 897 -8.40 -21.12 9.38
C LYS A 897 -7.66 -22.01 10.36
N LYS A 898 -8.06 -21.94 11.63
CA LYS A 898 -7.66 -22.90 12.68
C LYS A 898 -8.83 -23.81 13.01
N LYS A 899 -8.53 -25.05 13.43
CA LYS A 899 -9.52 -26.01 13.91
C LYS A 899 -9.18 -26.39 15.35
N LYS A 900 -10.16 -26.30 16.25
CA LYS A 900 -10.06 -26.86 17.60
C LYS A 900 -10.29 -28.36 17.54
N ILE A 901 -9.33 -29.15 18.01
CA ILE A 901 -9.42 -30.60 18.17
C ILE A 901 -9.08 -30.91 19.63
N GLY A 902 -10.10 -31.09 20.47
CA GLY A 902 -9.94 -31.18 21.92
C GLY A 902 -9.33 -29.88 22.48
N PRO A 903 -8.28 -29.94 23.33
CA PRO A 903 -7.62 -28.75 23.87
C PRO A 903 -6.63 -28.09 22.89
N PHE A 904 -6.42 -28.66 21.69
CA PHE A 904 -5.43 -28.17 20.73
C PHE A 904 -6.08 -27.35 19.62
N GLU A 905 -5.52 -26.18 19.32
CA GLU A 905 -5.77 -25.46 18.08
C GLU A 905 -4.72 -25.82 17.04
N ILE A 906 -5.16 -26.37 15.90
CA ILE A 906 -4.29 -26.78 14.81
C ILE A 906 -4.65 -25.97 13.57
N GLU A 907 -3.65 -25.38 12.90
CA GLU A 907 -3.85 -24.69 11.63
C GLU A 907 -4.34 -25.67 10.57
N ASN A 908 -5.37 -25.28 9.79
CA ASN A 908 -5.96 -26.11 8.75
C ASN A 908 -4.92 -26.58 7.71
N LEU A 909 -3.85 -25.80 7.53
CA LEU A 909 -2.70 -26.13 6.70
C LEU A 909 -2.08 -27.49 7.04
N TYR A 910 -1.97 -27.82 8.34
CA TYR A 910 -1.31 -29.04 8.84
C TYR A 910 -2.23 -30.24 8.99
N LEU A 911 -3.55 -30.08 8.85
CA LEU A 911 -4.51 -31.17 8.99
C LEU A 911 -4.47 -32.18 7.84
N GLY A 912 -3.64 -31.96 6.81
CA GLY A 912 -3.46 -32.92 5.75
C GLY A 912 -4.79 -33.21 5.03
N PRO A 913 -5.10 -34.47 4.68
CA PRO A 913 -6.37 -34.82 4.04
C PRO A 913 -7.60 -34.63 4.94
N PHE A 914 -7.42 -34.37 6.24
CA PHE A 914 -8.50 -34.13 7.21
C PHE A 914 -8.85 -32.64 7.39
N GLY A 915 -8.11 -31.75 6.72
CA GLY A 915 -8.40 -30.32 6.68
C GLY A 915 -9.51 -30.01 5.68
N ASP A 916 -10.26 -28.94 5.95
CA ASP A 916 -11.31 -28.49 5.06
C ASP A 916 -10.68 -28.02 3.73
N LEU A 917 -11.19 -28.57 2.62
CA LEU A 917 -10.80 -28.18 1.27
C LEU A 917 -11.76 -27.12 0.74
N GLY A 918 -11.20 -26.09 0.12
CA GLY A 918 -11.92 -24.99 -0.51
C GLY A 918 -11.35 -23.64 -0.11
N SER A 919 -10.89 -22.85 -1.08
CA SER A 919 -10.76 -21.41 -0.89
C SER A 919 -12.16 -20.81 -0.77
N PRO A 920 -12.38 -19.80 0.09
CA PRO A 920 -13.62 -19.03 0.07
C PRO A 920 -13.97 -18.62 -1.36
N LEU A 921 -15.25 -18.75 -1.73
CA LEU A 921 -15.72 -18.51 -3.10
C LEU A 921 -15.40 -17.08 -3.55
N THR A 922 -15.57 -16.11 -2.65
CA THR A 922 -15.25 -14.70 -2.89
C THR A 922 -13.80 -14.51 -3.34
N ILE A 923 -12.84 -15.12 -2.65
CA ILE A 923 -11.41 -15.05 -3.01
C ILE A 923 -11.12 -15.68 -4.37
N GLN A 924 -11.93 -16.67 -4.82
CA GLN A 924 -11.77 -17.23 -6.15
C GLN A 924 -12.15 -16.24 -7.25
N LEU A 925 -13.11 -15.33 -6.98
CA LEU A 925 -13.53 -14.27 -7.91
C LEU A 925 -12.45 -13.21 -8.15
N GLN A 926 -11.54 -12.99 -7.19
CA GLN A 926 -10.42 -12.06 -7.37
C GLN A 926 -9.43 -12.56 -8.43
N ARG A 927 -9.24 -13.87 -8.54
CA ARG A 927 -8.12 -14.46 -9.28
C ARG A 927 -8.17 -14.10 -10.77
N ASN A 928 -7.01 -13.72 -11.31
CA ASN A 928 -6.83 -13.49 -12.73
C ASN A 928 -7.07 -14.81 -13.50
N PRO A 929 -8.06 -14.87 -14.43
CA PRO A 929 -8.39 -16.10 -15.15
C PRO A 929 -7.28 -16.55 -16.12
N ASN A 930 -6.41 -15.63 -16.54
CA ASN A 930 -5.35 -15.89 -17.51
C ASN A 930 -4.06 -16.42 -16.87
N VAL A 931 -4.01 -16.53 -15.54
CA VAL A 931 -2.85 -17.05 -14.81
C VAL A 931 -3.22 -18.31 -14.04
N THR A 932 -2.47 -19.39 -14.27
CA THR A 932 -2.66 -20.65 -13.53
C THR A 932 -2.61 -20.43 -12.02
N VAL A 933 -3.58 -20.96 -11.28
CA VAL A 933 -3.53 -21.07 -9.83
C VAL A 933 -2.73 -22.32 -9.47
N ARG A 934 -1.64 -22.18 -8.71
CA ARG A 934 -0.71 -23.29 -8.47
C ARG A 934 -1.15 -24.15 -7.31
N MET A 935 -0.86 -25.44 -7.44
CA MET A 935 -1.04 -26.46 -6.41
C MET A 935 0.24 -26.62 -5.56
N ARG A 936 0.18 -27.46 -4.52
CA ARG A 936 1.36 -27.85 -3.74
C ARG A 936 2.45 -28.48 -4.61
N GLY A 937 3.70 -28.38 -4.17
CA GLY A 937 4.83 -29.10 -4.78
C GLY A 937 5.37 -28.45 -6.06
N VAL A 938 4.91 -27.25 -6.42
CA VAL A 938 5.27 -26.56 -7.65
C VAL A 938 6.13 -25.32 -7.35
N MET A 939 7.16 -25.11 -8.18
CA MET A 939 7.97 -23.90 -8.17
C MET A 939 7.30 -22.77 -8.95
N GLU A 940 7.52 -21.55 -8.48
CA GLU A 940 7.06 -20.30 -9.06
C GLU A 940 8.20 -19.30 -9.16
N LYS A 941 8.01 -18.29 -10.01
CA LYS A 941 8.92 -17.15 -10.15
C LYS A 941 8.22 -16.05 -10.93
N CYS A 942 8.79 -14.85 -10.90
CA CYS A 942 8.43 -13.81 -11.87
C CYS A 942 8.55 -14.35 -13.31
N THR A 943 7.53 -14.12 -14.11
CA THR A 943 7.40 -14.55 -15.51
C THR A 943 7.46 -13.39 -16.50
N PHE A 944 7.80 -12.17 -16.04
CA PHE A 944 7.58 -10.92 -16.77
C PHE A 944 6.12 -10.72 -17.22
N CYS A 945 5.17 -11.17 -16.40
CA CYS A 945 3.73 -11.11 -16.71
C CYS A 945 3.43 -11.70 -18.09
N VAL A 946 3.90 -12.93 -18.33
CA VAL A 946 3.79 -13.63 -19.62
C VAL A 946 2.38 -13.62 -20.21
N GLN A 947 1.34 -13.65 -19.38
CA GLN A 947 -0.05 -13.51 -19.77
C GLN A 947 -0.33 -12.21 -20.56
N ARG A 948 0.28 -11.09 -20.16
CA ARG A 948 0.15 -9.79 -20.84
C ARG A 948 0.97 -9.75 -22.14
N ILE A 949 2.13 -10.41 -22.14
CA ILE A 949 2.98 -10.55 -23.34
C ILE A 949 2.24 -11.37 -24.41
N GLU A 950 1.70 -12.53 -24.03
CA GLU A 950 0.99 -13.40 -24.95
C GLU A 950 -0.32 -12.78 -25.42
N GLU A 951 -1.07 -12.08 -24.57
CA GLU A 951 -2.25 -11.34 -25.01
C GLU A 951 -1.92 -10.28 -26.06
N ALA A 952 -0.83 -9.52 -25.87
CA ALA A 952 -0.40 -8.52 -26.84
C ALA A 952 0.03 -9.15 -28.17
N LYS A 953 0.76 -10.27 -28.14
CA LYS A 953 1.12 -11.03 -29.35
C LYS A 953 -0.10 -11.56 -30.08
N ILE A 954 -1.03 -12.19 -29.36
CA ILE A 954 -2.28 -12.73 -29.92
C ILE A 954 -3.10 -11.59 -30.55
N THR A 955 -3.19 -10.45 -29.88
CA THR A 955 -3.90 -9.27 -30.40
C THR A 955 -3.25 -8.71 -31.66
N ALA A 956 -1.91 -8.63 -31.69
CA ALA A 956 -1.17 -8.18 -32.87
C ALA A 956 -1.38 -9.12 -34.06
N LEU A 957 -1.36 -10.44 -33.82
CA LEU A 957 -1.62 -11.48 -34.83
C LEU A 957 -3.08 -11.45 -35.32
N ALA A 958 -4.05 -11.30 -34.42
CA ALA A 958 -5.46 -11.18 -34.79
C ALA A 958 -5.70 -9.96 -35.68
N ARG A 959 -5.06 -8.81 -35.37
CA ARG A 959 -5.12 -7.58 -36.17
C ARG A 959 -4.44 -7.70 -37.54
N SER A 960 -3.49 -8.63 -37.70
CA SER A 960 -2.90 -8.93 -39.02
C SER A 960 -3.76 -9.88 -39.86
N LYS A 961 -4.92 -10.35 -39.36
CA LYS A 961 -5.80 -11.30 -40.06
C LYS A 961 -5.07 -12.57 -40.53
N GLY A 962 -4.07 -13.03 -39.77
CA GLY A 962 -3.34 -14.27 -40.06
C GLY A 962 -2.19 -14.17 -41.06
N THR A 963 -1.82 -12.97 -41.53
CA THR A 963 -0.56 -12.73 -42.25
C THR A 963 0.61 -12.47 -41.29
N GLU A 964 1.85 -12.36 -41.81
CA GLU A 964 3.03 -12.04 -40.99
C GLU A 964 2.74 -10.90 -39.99
N PRO A 965 3.11 -11.08 -38.71
CA PRO A 965 2.59 -10.25 -37.63
C PRO A 965 2.98 -8.79 -37.81
N LYS A 966 2.01 -7.88 -37.64
CA LYS A 966 2.32 -6.49 -37.26
C LYS A 966 3.11 -6.54 -35.96
N THR A 967 4.24 -5.85 -35.89
CA THR A 967 5.04 -5.77 -34.67
C THR A 967 4.19 -5.22 -33.52
N ILE A 968 4.40 -5.74 -32.30
CA ILE A 968 3.79 -5.16 -31.09
C ILE A 968 4.25 -3.70 -31.00
N PRO A 969 3.33 -2.72 -30.80
CA PRO A 969 3.73 -1.33 -30.67
C PRO A 969 4.75 -1.13 -29.55
N THR A 970 5.76 -0.29 -29.79
CA THR A 970 6.83 0.01 -28.85
C THR A 970 6.26 0.38 -27.47
N ASP A 971 6.79 -0.25 -26.43
CA ASP A 971 6.44 -0.01 -25.02
C ASP A 971 4.93 -0.14 -24.66
N SER A 972 4.14 -0.80 -25.51
CA SER A 972 2.71 -1.03 -25.23
C SER A 972 2.44 -2.12 -24.19
N VAL A 973 3.33 -3.10 -24.07
CA VAL A 973 3.23 -4.15 -23.04
C VAL A 973 3.82 -3.64 -21.75
N LYS A 974 2.97 -3.41 -20.74
CA LYS A 974 3.41 -3.01 -19.40
C LYS A 974 3.15 -4.13 -18.40
N THR A 975 4.18 -4.50 -17.65
CA THR A 975 4.07 -5.48 -16.56
C THR A 975 3.31 -4.90 -15.37
N ALA A 976 2.70 -5.74 -14.52
CA ALA A 976 1.98 -5.28 -13.34
C ALA A 976 2.88 -4.46 -12.39
N CYS A 977 4.11 -4.92 -12.14
CA CYS A 977 5.06 -4.20 -11.31
C CYS A 977 5.50 -2.84 -11.91
N GLN A 978 5.57 -2.72 -13.24
CA GLN A 978 5.85 -1.45 -13.91
C GLN A 978 4.69 -0.47 -13.79
N GLN A 979 3.46 -0.92 -14.10
CA GLN A 979 2.29 -0.04 -14.07
C GLN A 979 1.96 0.43 -12.65
N ALA A 980 2.09 -0.43 -11.64
CA ALA A 980 1.77 -0.05 -10.28
C ALA A 980 2.81 0.86 -9.63
N CYS A 981 4.04 0.96 -10.16
CA CYS A 981 5.12 1.69 -9.51
C CYS A 981 4.89 3.23 -9.56
N PRO A 982 4.58 3.90 -8.42
CA PRO A 982 4.33 5.34 -8.41
C PRO A 982 5.55 6.17 -8.78
N ALA A 983 6.76 5.65 -8.50
CA ALA A 983 8.01 6.29 -8.91
C ALA A 983 8.31 6.13 -10.42
N GLY A 984 7.73 5.13 -11.10
CA GLY A 984 8.12 4.74 -12.46
C GLY A 984 9.59 4.28 -12.57
N ALA A 985 10.06 3.54 -11.55
CA ALA A 985 11.43 3.01 -11.47
C ALA A 985 11.64 1.78 -12.37
N ILE A 986 10.59 1.01 -12.65
CA ILE A 986 10.65 -0.22 -13.44
C ILE A 986 10.24 0.09 -14.88
N MET A 987 11.07 -0.31 -15.84
CA MET A 987 10.83 -0.12 -17.28
C MET A 987 10.96 -1.47 -17.98
N PHE A 988 9.96 -1.88 -18.74
CA PHE A 988 9.94 -3.16 -19.46
C PHE A 988 9.65 -2.92 -20.94
N GLY A 989 10.26 -3.73 -21.81
CA GLY A 989 10.06 -3.61 -23.25
C GLY A 989 10.84 -4.63 -24.07
N ASN A 990 10.80 -4.47 -25.39
CA ASN A 990 11.50 -5.32 -26.36
C ASN A 990 12.93 -4.80 -26.62
N LEU A 991 13.94 -5.59 -26.28
CA LEU A 991 15.36 -5.31 -26.50
C LEU A 991 15.76 -5.27 -27.98
N MET A 992 15.01 -5.95 -28.86
CA MET A 992 15.25 -5.88 -30.30
C MET A 992 14.78 -4.56 -30.91
N ASP A 993 13.84 -3.88 -30.25
CA ASP A 993 13.41 -2.55 -30.62
C ASP A 993 14.35 -1.51 -30.01
N GLN A 994 15.16 -0.86 -30.85
CA GLN A 994 16.10 0.19 -30.42
C GLN A 994 15.39 1.46 -29.92
N GLN A 995 14.12 1.67 -30.27
CA GLN A 995 13.34 2.81 -29.82
C GLN A 995 12.68 2.59 -28.46
N SER A 996 12.60 1.35 -27.98
CA SER A 996 12.02 1.03 -26.68
C SER A 996 12.76 1.71 -25.54
N MET A 997 12.01 2.04 -24.48
CA MET A 997 12.58 2.59 -23.25
C MET A 997 13.68 1.68 -22.69
N VAL A 998 13.45 0.37 -22.66
CA VAL A 998 14.43 -0.58 -22.11
C VAL A 998 15.75 -0.53 -22.88
N SER A 999 15.73 -0.45 -24.22
CA SER A 999 16.94 -0.40 -25.05
C SER A 999 17.70 0.91 -24.86
N LYS A 1000 16.99 2.03 -24.67
CA LYS A 1000 17.59 3.35 -24.38
C LYS A 1000 18.24 3.36 -23.00
N TRP A 1001 17.51 2.97 -21.97
CA TRP A 1001 18.00 3.02 -20.58
C TRP A 1001 19.10 2.00 -20.27
N LYS A 1002 19.16 0.87 -21.00
CA LYS A 1002 20.28 -0.08 -20.89
C LYS A 1002 21.63 0.48 -21.37
N LYS A 1003 21.63 1.56 -22.17
CA LYS A 1003 22.83 2.26 -22.63
C LYS A 1003 23.26 3.39 -21.70
N ASN A 1004 22.50 3.65 -20.63
CA ASN A 1004 22.82 4.69 -19.67
C ASN A 1004 24.14 4.38 -18.94
N GLU A 1005 24.92 5.41 -18.63
CA GLU A 1005 26.23 5.28 -17.97
C GLU A 1005 26.13 4.64 -16.57
N ARG A 1006 24.98 4.77 -15.90
CA ARG A 1006 24.70 4.16 -14.60
C ARG A 1006 24.33 2.67 -14.67
N ALA A 1007 24.21 2.10 -15.87
CA ALA A 1007 23.69 0.76 -16.08
C ALA A 1007 24.68 -0.33 -15.64
N TYR A 1008 24.21 -1.26 -14.81
CA TYR A 1008 24.97 -2.44 -14.40
C TYR A 1008 24.06 -3.66 -14.22
N ARG A 1009 24.67 -4.83 -14.04
CA ARG A 1009 23.97 -6.09 -13.82
C ARG A 1009 24.43 -6.70 -12.52
N VAL A 1010 23.48 -7.27 -11.77
CA VAL A 1010 23.75 -7.83 -10.45
C VAL A 1010 24.35 -9.24 -10.61
N LEU A 1011 25.45 -9.49 -9.90
CA LEU A 1011 26.24 -10.73 -9.96
C LEU A 1011 26.75 -11.06 -11.38
N GLN A 1012 27.33 -10.07 -12.05
CA GLN A 1012 27.81 -10.21 -13.44
C GLN A 1012 29.02 -11.16 -13.55
N GLU A 1013 29.80 -11.27 -12.48
CA GLU A 1013 30.91 -12.21 -12.29
C GLU A 1013 30.48 -13.68 -12.53
N LEU A 1014 29.21 -14.03 -12.27
CA LEU A 1014 28.69 -15.38 -12.48
C LEU A 1014 28.35 -15.69 -13.95
N ASN A 1015 28.47 -14.71 -14.86
CA ASN A 1015 28.14 -14.83 -16.29
C ASN A 1015 26.76 -15.47 -16.57
N THR A 1016 25.76 -15.15 -15.73
CA THR A 1016 24.37 -15.60 -15.94
C THR A 1016 23.65 -14.83 -17.04
N ARG A 1017 24.25 -13.73 -17.53
CA ARG A 1017 23.72 -12.86 -18.59
C ARG A 1017 22.27 -12.43 -18.30
N PRO A 1018 22.02 -11.70 -17.20
CA PRO A 1018 20.66 -11.33 -16.80
C PRO A 1018 20.04 -10.34 -17.80
N ARG A 1019 18.72 -10.47 -17.99
CA ARG A 1019 17.92 -9.59 -18.86
C ARG A 1019 17.45 -8.32 -18.17
N ILE A 1020 17.58 -8.28 -16.85
CA ILE A 1020 17.37 -7.08 -16.06
C ILE A 1020 18.69 -6.34 -15.92
N THR A 1021 18.62 -5.03 -16.13
CA THR A 1021 19.71 -4.09 -15.88
C THR A 1021 19.26 -3.14 -14.78
N TYR A 1022 20.14 -2.83 -13.84
CA TYR A 1022 19.89 -1.86 -12.79
C TYR A 1022 20.60 -0.56 -13.14
N LEU A 1023 20.02 0.59 -12.78
CA LEU A 1023 20.73 1.87 -12.81
C LEU A 1023 21.19 2.18 -11.39
N ALA A 1024 22.47 2.53 -11.25
CA ALA A 1024 23.06 2.92 -9.98
C ALA A 1024 22.35 4.13 -9.36
N ARG A 1025 22.38 4.19 -8.03
CA ARG A 1025 21.79 5.28 -7.26
C ARG A 1025 22.75 6.45 -7.21
N ILE A 1026 22.26 7.64 -7.55
CA ILE A 1026 23.00 8.89 -7.40
C ILE A 1026 22.38 9.67 -6.25
N ASN A 1027 23.22 10.18 -5.34
CA ASN A 1027 22.81 11.09 -4.27
C ASN A 1027 23.33 12.51 -4.58
N ASN A 1028 22.68 13.55 -4.09
CA ASN A 1028 23.06 14.96 -4.26
C ASN A 1028 23.48 15.60 -2.91
N PRO A 1029 24.56 15.10 -2.27
CA PRO A 1029 25.03 15.70 -1.02
C PRO A 1029 25.48 17.14 -1.23
N ASN A 1030 25.38 17.95 -0.16
CA ASN A 1030 25.82 19.33 -0.16
C ASN A 1030 27.31 19.32 0.21
N PRO A 1031 28.22 19.96 -0.56
CA PRO A 1031 29.66 19.94 -0.30
C PRO A 1031 30.07 20.48 1.08
N SER A 1032 29.25 21.36 1.67
CA SER A 1032 29.52 21.98 2.97
C SER A 1032 29.16 21.10 4.18
N ILE A 1033 28.46 19.98 3.94
CA ILE A 1033 28.25 18.92 4.93
C ILE A 1033 29.22 17.81 4.56
N ALA A 1034 29.95 17.26 5.55
CA ALA A 1034 30.91 16.20 5.33
C ALA A 1034 30.31 15.13 4.38
N PRO A 1035 31.02 14.76 3.30
CA PRO A 1035 30.44 13.94 2.24
C PRO A 1035 29.92 12.63 2.85
N GLN A 1036 28.64 12.35 2.64
CA GLN A 1036 28.07 11.07 2.99
C GLN A 1036 28.59 10.00 2.01
N THR A 1037 29.83 9.56 2.24
CA THR A 1037 30.57 8.43 1.63
C THR A 1037 30.73 8.44 0.11
N GLN A 1038 31.98 8.56 -0.35
CA GLN A 1038 32.43 7.79 -1.53
C GLN A 1038 32.44 6.30 -1.14
N PHE A 1039 32.16 5.40 -2.07
CA PHE A 1039 32.33 3.98 -1.84
C PHE A 1039 33.81 3.73 -1.53
N GLU A 1040 34.17 3.56 -0.25
CA GLU A 1040 35.48 3.06 0.15
C GLU A 1040 35.52 1.57 -0.23
N GLY A 1041 35.75 1.32 -1.52
CA GLY A 1041 36.15 0.02 -2.00
C GLY A 1041 37.45 -0.33 -1.28
N LYS A 1042 37.39 -1.34 -0.41
CA LYS A 1042 38.54 -1.85 0.34
C LYS A 1042 39.82 -1.86 -0.51
N LYS A 1043 40.79 -1.05 -0.07
CA LYS A 1043 42.23 -1.24 -0.29
C LYS A 1043 42.96 -1.50 1.03
N GLU A 1044 42.27 -2.00 2.05
CA GLU A 1044 42.91 -2.51 3.27
C GLU A 1044 42.93 -4.04 3.22
N ASN A 1045 44.14 -4.56 2.98
CA ASN A 1045 44.54 -5.96 3.14
C ASN A 1045 44.55 -6.36 4.62
#